data_AF-A0A2G6AMK2-F1
#
_entry.id   AF-A0A2G6AMK2-F1
#
_cell.length_a   1.000
_cell.length_b   1.000
_cell.length_c   1.000
_cell.angle_alpha   90.00
_cell.angle_beta   90.00
_cell.angle_gamma   90.00
#
_symmetry.space_group_name_H-M   'P 1'
#
loop_
_entity.id
_entity.type
_entity.pdbx_description
1 polymer ?
#
loop_
_entity_poly.entity_id
_entity_poly.type
_entity_poly.pdbx_seq_one_letter_code
_entity_poly.pdbx_strand_id
1 'polypeptide(L)'
;MFVFFIVLPIHAQAETVNQRFTDVSNEYWAKDEVTQLVEEGIINGYQDLQYRPGVSIKRGQAANLLTAALQLPEAPYQPIFKDVSAKSSNLRGAMSTYQEGIFRGKPDGNFGVSDELTREQMASVLVHAFKLKDTGEKVHFTDEHKISESHRYGVKVLMQHGITTGKEDGSFAPKLSVNRGSFAVFLHRAMIQAGMLEKKQPIVFNKTQTMGKYEPIRYEQFIAEVPMTQEGKTYLRSNHFLSLSAKRVKAHGHATDHIYVYGVSERKSTRVTVTKRELPNGDYFTFVELRNPDRLPIRVDLVRIDGDIKTNTMERFDKFPMKKDVDETFGFDIATSPVGVLETISQQGTGQQMISKTYRSRELELKYRNGAVSRTRELQEEKESYSNILMGDTRVSVYELNSRGYDVVDQWYLASNKKLFSSKERLDSWLRESITNYKKRNKWYTAEGPYNKMATTIEPMPASGRGYGRNLLLVKEDRVMLLYNQTKERYYEDILHNSFTNLAVFRGSKPYWETEVTSTYLTHLYNFTAPFVDTRFNEQIALFLYNGGKAFNHKDYNEGLRNYANLLVQQHRKGNVNFLSPTAYYIPDYFPAKSQVKTHTSMNHLLGGMNILLLAFQEFNDPVYLENASAIEKAIRFEEKNWTRSNGDIWYKRAPNGQFSGTDYVHLTLEDLIHSYEKWSQIDQSKAKVFERMIKSKAGYLNSTKKGYTTKIKEGLKRINMSNLLPAGKEYTDAL
;
A
#
# COMPACT_ATOMS: atom_id res chain seq x y z
N MET A 1 -6.93 -68.96 42.97
CA MET A 1 -6.32 -68.09 41.94
C MET A 1 -7.24 -66.89 41.76
N PHE A 2 -6.94 -65.77 42.43
CA PHE A 2 -7.73 -64.53 42.31
C PHE A 2 -7.30 -63.82 41.02
N VAL A 3 -8.21 -63.73 40.06
CA VAL A 3 -8.00 -62.93 38.84
C VAL A 3 -8.38 -61.49 39.18
N PHE A 4 -7.38 -60.64 39.38
CA PHE A 4 -7.56 -59.19 39.44
C PHE A 4 -7.78 -58.67 38.01
N PHE A 5 -9.01 -58.22 37.72
CA PHE A 5 -9.25 -57.38 36.55
C PHE A 5 -8.71 -55.98 36.83
N ILE A 6 -7.56 -55.64 36.22
CA ILE A 6 -7.06 -54.27 36.15
C ILE A 6 -7.93 -53.55 35.13
N VAL A 7 -8.89 -52.75 35.60
CA VAL A 7 -9.60 -51.78 34.77
C VAL A 7 -8.67 -50.59 34.60
N LEU A 8 -7.96 -50.51 33.48
CA LEU A 8 -7.25 -49.29 33.10
C LEU A 8 -8.29 -48.20 32.76
N PRO A 9 -8.20 -46.99 33.31
CA PRO A 9 -9.10 -45.90 32.94
C PRO A 9 -8.87 -45.54 31.46
N ILE A 10 -9.89 -45.77 30.65
CA ILE A 10 -9.98 -45.26 29.28
C ILE A 10 -10.00 -43.74 29.38
N HIS A 11 -8.85 -43.10 29.18
CA HIS A 11 -8.79 -41.66 29.02
C HIS A 11 -9.40 -41.38 27.64
N ALA A 12 -10.63 -40.86 27.62
CA ALA A 12 -11.28 -40.42 26.40
C ALA A 12 -10.35 -39.40 25.71
N GLN A 13 -9.80 -39.79 24.56
CA GLN A 13 -8.85 -38.96 23.83
C GLN A 13 -9.64 -37.84 23.15
N ALA A 14 -9.27 -36.59 23.43
CA ALA A 14 -9.91 -35.42 22.84
C ALA A 14 -9.79 -35.46 21.31
N GLU A 15 -10.89 -35.16 20.61
CA GLU A 15 -10.90 -35.10 19.14
C GLU A 15 -10.10 -33.88 18.68
N THR A 16 -9.23 -34.07 17.69
CA THR A 16 -8.43 -32.97 17.14
C THR A 16 -9.08 -32.42 15.88
N VAL A 17 -9.41 -31.12 15.88
CA VAL A 17 -10.12 -30.45 14.78
C VAL A 17 -9.43 -29.15 14.35
N ASN A 18 -9.79 -28.62 13.18
CA ASN A 18 -9.29 -27.30 12.74
C ASN A 18 -10.05 -26.16 13.41
N GLN A 19 -9.31 -25.17 13.89
CA GLN A 19 -9.88 -23.93 14.44
C GLN A 19 -10.69 -23.19 13.37
N ARG A 20 -11.93 -22.81 13.70
CA ARG A 20 -12.83 -22.09 12.78
C ARG A 20 -12.77 -20.57 12.91
N PHE A 21 -12.56 -20.06 14.14
CA PHE A 21 -12.52 -18.63 14.41
C PHE A 21 -11.18 -18.22 15.00
N THR A 22 -10.61 -17.13 14.50
CA THR A 22 -9.28 -16.64 14.91
C THR A 22 -9.22 -16.15 16.35
N ASP A 23 -10.37 -15.94 16.99
CA ASP A 23 -10.54 -15.43 18.35
C ASP A 23 -11.13 -16.46 19.34
N VAL A 24 -11.21 -17.73 18.93
CA VAL A 24 -11.61 -18.89 19.74
C VAL A 24 -10.45 -19.88 19.72
N SER A 25 -9.50 -19.72 20.65
CA SER A 25 -8.30 -20.55 20.74
C SER A 25 -8.49 -21.78 21.64
N ASN A 26 -7.45 -22.62 21.76
CA ASN A 26 -7.48 -23.80 22.64
C ASN A 26 -7.67 -23.46 24.13
N GLU A 27 -7.30 -22.25 24.52
CA GLU A 27 -7.40 -21.71 25.88
C GLU A 27 -8.75 -21.01 26.14
N TYR A 28 -9.58 -20.86 25.10
CA TYR A 28 -10.88 -20.23 25.26
C TYR A 28 -11.86 -21.16 25.98
N TRP A 29 -12.41 -20.67 27.11
CA TRP A 29 -13.19 -21.45 28.06
C TRP A 29 -14.48 -22.08 27.50
N ALA A 30 -15.06 -21.49 26.44
CA ALA A 30 -16.29 -21.98 25.79
C ALA A 30 -16.01 -22.56 24.39
N LYS A 31 -14.78 -23.01 24.12
CA LYS A 31 -14.41 -23.48 22.78
C LYS A 31 -15.23 -24.69 22.34
N ASP A 32 -15.54 -25.60 23.27
CA ASP A 32 -16.21 -26.87 22.96
C ASP A 32 -17.67 -26.59 22.59
N GLU A 33 -18.37 -25.77 23.38
CA GLU A 33 -19.76 -25.38 23.12
C GLU A 33 -19.89 -24.55 21.84
N VAL A 34 -18.98 -23.58 21.63
CA VAL A 34 -18.97 -22.78 20.40
C VAL A 34 -18.73 -23.67 19.19
N THR A 35 -17.79 -24.61 19.27
CA THR A 35 -17.46 -25.48 18.12
C THR A 35 -18.59 -26.44 17.80
N GLN A 36 -19.21 -27.08 18.79
CA GLN A 36 -20.36 -27.94 18.54
C GLN A 36 -21.52 -27.15 17.92
N LEU A 37 -21.82 -25.94 18.41
CA LEU A 37 -22.87 -25.11 17.81
C LEU A 37 -22.53 -24.64 16.38
N VAL A 38 -21.25 -24.56 16.01
CA VAL A 38 -20.83 -24.31 14.62
C VAL A 38 -21.07 -25.53 13.75
N GLU A 39 -20.71 -26.73 14.23
CA GLU A 39 -20.92 -28.00 13.52
C GLU A 39 -22.41 -28.25 13.22
N GLU A 40 -23.29 -27.86 14.14
CA GLU A 40 -24.75 -27.96 13.99
C GLU A 40 -25.35 -26.81 13.15
N GLY A 41 -24.52 -25.92 12.60
CA GLY A 41 -24.97 -24.81 11.74
C GLY A 41 -25.69 -23.67 12.46
N ILE A 42 -25.60 -23.61 13.80
CA ILE A 42 -26.27 -22.61 14.63
C ILE A 42 -25.43 -21.32 14.71
N ILE A 43 -24.10 -21.45 14.80
CA ILE A 43 -23.16 -20.34 14.85
C ILE A 43 -22.36 -20.24 13.55
N ASN A 44 -22.35 -19.06 12.92
CA ASN A 44 -21.59 -18.79 11.69
C ASN A 44 -20.43 -17.78 11.88
N GLY A 45 -20.40 -17.03 12.98
CA GLY A 45 -19.42 -15.96 13.22
C GLY A 45 -19.58 -14.76 12.27
N TYR A 46 -18.48 -14.03 12.05
CA TYR A 46 -18.39 -12.88 11.14
C TYR A 46 -17.51 -13.17 9.93
N GLN A 47 -17.64 -12.36 8.87
CA GLN A 47 -16.95 -12.58 7.60
C GLN A 47 -15.42 -12.52 7.68
N ASP A 48 -14.85 -11.93 8.74
CA ASP A 48 -13.41 -11.89 9.02
C ASP A 48 -12.91 -13.11 9.84
N LEU A 49 -13.72 -14.18 9.91
CA LEU A 49 -13.46 -15.40 10.69
C LEU A 49 -13.20 -15.12 12.17
N GLN A 50 -13.98 -14.21 12.75
CA GLN A 50 -14.06 -14.02 14.19
C GLN A 50 -15.46 -14.34 14.71
N TYR A 51 -15.54 -14.81 15.94
CA TYR A 51 -16.79 -15.04 16.66
C TYR A 51 -17.21 -13.85 17.52
N ARG A 52 -16.23 -13.08 18.01
CA ARG A 52 -16.31 -11.97 18.97
C ARG A 52 -17.02 -12.37 20.26
N PRO A 53 -16.50 -13.36 21.01
CA PRO A 53 -17.17 -13.91 22.18
C PRO A 53 -17.43 -12.88 23.29
N GLY A 54 -16.58 -11.85 23.40
CA GLY A 54 -16.68 -10.80 24.42
C GLY A 54 -17.71 -9.72 24.13
N VAL A 55 -18.25 -9.65 22.91
CA VAL A 55 -19.26 -8.63 22.54
C VAL A 55 -20.63 -9.03 23.09
N SER A 56 -21.36 -8.06 23.67
CA SER A 56 -22.74 -8.25 24.12
C SER A 56 -23.62 -8.77 22.98
N ILE A 57 -24.36 -9.86 23.23
CA ILE A 57 -25.29 -10.38 22.24
C ILE A 57 -26.48 -9.43 22.08
N LYS A 58 -26.79 -9.09 20.83
CA LYS A 58 -28.00 -8.31 20.53
C LYS A 58 -29.22 -9.21 20.46
N ARG A 59 -30.39 -8.69 20.82
CA ARG A 59 -31.67 -9.44 20.82
C ARG A 59 -31.97 -10.06 19.46
N GLY A 60 -31.73 -9.35 18.36
CA GLY A 60 -31.88 -9.89 17.00
C GLY A 60 -30.94 -11.07 16.71
N GLN A 61 -29.69 -11.01 17.19
CA GLN A 61 -28.72 -12.10 17.05
C GLN A 61 -29.16 -13.33 17.86
N ALA A 62 -29.61 -13.13 19.11
CA ALA A 62 -30.14 -14.21 19.95
C ALA A 62 -31.35 -14.89 19.30
N ALA A 63 -32.26 -14.10 18.70
CA ALA A 63 -33.40 -14.61 17.96
C ALA A 63 -33.02 -15.46 16.74
N ASN A 64 -31.99 -15.03 15.98
CA ASN A 64 -31.46 -15.84 14.88
C ASN A 64 -30.85 -17.17 15.37
N LEU A 65 -30.06 -17.14 16.45
CA LEU A 65 -29.47 -18.36 17.02
C LEU A 65 -30.54 -19.34 17.51
N LEU A 66 -31.60 -18.85 18.17
CA LEU A 66 -32.70 -19.69 18.64
C LEU A 66 -33.53 -20.26 17.49
N THR A 67 -33.74 -19.46 16.43
CA THR A 67 -34.42 -19.92 15.22
C THR A 67 -33.66 -21.07 14.56
N ALA A 68 -32.34 -20.97 14.49
CA ALA A 68 -31.49 -22.05 13.97
C ALA A 68 -31.50 -23.27 14.90
N ALA A 69 -31.29 -23.07 16.21
CA ALA A 69 -31.22 -24.14 17.20
C ALA A 69 -32.52 -24.96 17.30
N LEU A 70 -33.68 -24.29 17.21
CA LEU A 70 -34.99 -24.95 17.29
C LEU A 70 -35.55 -25.34 15.91
N GLN A 71 -34.83 -25.04 14.83
CA GLN A 71 -35.30 -25.22 13.44
C GLN A 71 -36.70 -24.63 13.22
N LEU A 72 -36.95 -23.42 13.74
CA LEU A 72 -38.28 -22.81 13.69
C LEU A 72 -38.73 -22.57 12.24
N PRO A 73 -40.03 -22.73 11.95
CA PRO A 73 -40.57 -22.45 10.63
C PRO A 73 -40.33 -20.99 10.24
N GLU A 74 -40.18 -20.74 8.95
CA GLU A 74 -40.09 -19.38 8.44
C GLU A 74 -41.41 -18.66 8.64
N ALA A 75 -41.32 -17.48 9.25
CA ALA A 75 -42.44 -16.58 9.42
C ALA A 75 -42.40 -15.51 8.31
N PRO A 76 -43.54 -15.21 7.64
CA PRO A 76 -43.58 -14.16 6.63
C PRO A 76 -43.22 -12.81 7.25
N TYR A 77 -42.63 -11.91 6.45
CA TYR A 77 -42.38 -10.56 6.91
C TYR A 77 -43.70 -9.88 7.30
N GLN A 78 -43.78 -9.43 8.55
CA GLN A 78 -44.85 -8.59 9.04
C GLN A 78 -44.26 -7.25 9.47
N PRO A 79 -44.72 -6.10 8.92
CA PRO A 79 -44.22 -4.77 9.29
C PRO A 79 -44.76 -4.31 10.66
N ILE A 80 -44.85 -5.22 11.62
CA ILE A 80 -45.30 -4.97 13.00
C ILE A 80 -44.20 -4.35 13.86
N PHE A 81 -42.93 -4.58 13.50
CA PHE A 81 -41.78 -4.02 14.20
C PHE A 81 -41.11 -2.93 13.37
N LYS A 82 -41.11 -1.70 13.90
CA LYS A 82 -40.56 -0.51 13.21
C LYS A 82 -39.05 -0.60 12.99
N ASP A 83 -38.34 -1.33 13.85
CA ASP A 83 -36.88 -1.52 13.83
C ASP A 83 -36.42 -2.76 13.05
N VAL A 84 -37.34 -3.54 12.44
CA VAL A 84 -37.01 -4.72 11.64
C VAL A 84 -37.48 -4.52 10.20
N SER A 85 -36.53 -4.20 9.31
CA SER A 85 -36.82 -4.07 7.87
C SER A 85 -36.82 -5.40 7.14
N ALA A 86 -37.49 -5.45 5.99
CA ALA A 86 -37.51 -6.62 5.09
C ALA A 86 -36.11 -7.07 4.58
N LYS A 87 -35.10 -6.18 4.67
CA LYS A 87 -33.71 -6.47 4.25
C LYS A 87 -32.78 -6.78 5.43
N SER A 88 -33.30 -6.78 6.66
CA SER A 88 -32.51 -7.04 7.87
C SER A 88 -32.07 -8.50 7.92
N SER A 89 -30.80 -8.75 8.25
CA SER A 89 -30.30 -10.10 8.54
C SER A 89 -30.92 -10.73 9.80
N ASN A 90 -31.61 -9.93 10.63
CA ASN A 90 -32.31 -10.39 11.82
C ASN A 90 -33.82 -10.59 11.59
N LEU A 91 -34.30 -10.41 10.36
CA LEU A 91 -35.73 -10.51 10.04
C LEU A 91 -36.29 -11.88 10.40
N ARG A 92 -35.67 -12.95 9.87
CA ARG A 92 -36.14 -14.33 10.07
C ARG A 92 -36.20 -14.66 11.56
N GLY A 93 -35.13 -14.38 12.30
CA GLY A 93 -35.11 -14.61 13.74
C GLY A 93 -36.20 -13.85 14.48
N ALA A 94 -36.35 -12.55 14.22
CA ALA A 94 -37.34 -11.72 14.89
C ALA A 94 -38.79 -12.21 14.64
N MET A 95 -39.12 -12.57 13.40
CA MET A 95 -40.47 -13.02 13.05
C MET A 95 -40.77 -14.42 13.60
N SER A 96 -39.88 -15.40 13.37
CA SER A 96 -40.11 -16.79 13.79
C SER A 96 -40.19 -16.92 15.30
N THR A 97 -39.28 -16.27 16.04
CA THR A 97 -39.32 -16.32 17.52
C THR A 97 -40.48 -15.53 18.12
N TYR A 98 -41.01 -14.53 17.42
CA TYR A 98 -42.22 -13.82 17.84
C TYR A 98 -43.47 -14.69 17.66
N GLN A 99 -43.62 -15.35 16.51
CA GLN A 99 -44.75 -16.24 16.24
C GLN A 99 -44.80 -17.42 17.22
N GLU A 100 -43.64 -17.97 17.59
CA GLU A 100 -43.53 -19.04 18.59
C GLU A 100 -43.62 -18.56 20.04
N GLY A 101 -43.83 -17.26 20.27
CA GLY A 101 -43.99 -16.68 21.61
C GLY A 101 -42.72 -16.68 22.47
N ILE A 102 -41.56 -16.98 21.87
CA ILE A 102 -40.25 -17.00 22.54
C ILE A 102 -39.80 -15.58 22.87
N PHE A 103 -39.87 -14.69 21.88
CA PHE A 103 -39.67 -13.27 22.05
C PHE A 103 -41.00 -12.53 21.92
N ARG A 104 -41.15 -11.45 22.68
CA ARG A 104 -42.30 -10.53 22.56
C ARG A 104 -41.84 -9.19 22.00
N GLY A 105 -42.73 -8.50 21.30
CA GLY A 105 -42.55 -7.10 20.93
C GLY A 105 -42.58 -6.17 22.14
N LYS A 106 -41.99 -4.99 22.00
CA LYS A 106 -42.09 -3.91 22.98
C LYS A 106 -43.40 -3.11 22.77
N PRO A 107 -43.89 -2.41 23.82
CA PRO A 107 -45.09 -1.57 23.71
C PRO A 107 -44.98 -0.42 22.68
N ASP A 108 -43.75 0.00 22.33
CA ASP A 108 -43.48 1.07 21.36
C ASP A 108 -43.58 0.61 19.88
N GLY A 109 -43.86 -0.67 19.66
CA GLY A 109 -43.92 -1.28 18.33
C GLY A 109 -42.54 -1.66 17.76
N ASN A 110 -41.51 -1.77 18.60
CA ASN A 110 -40.20 -2.30 18.20
C ASN A 110 -40.04 -3.76 18.66
N PHE A 111 -39.20 -4.51 17.95
CA PHE A 111 -38.68 -5.78 18.45
C PHE A 111 -37.57 -5.56 19.49
N GLY A 112 -36.80 -4.48 19.34
CA GLY A 112 -35.57 -4.22 20.09
C GLY A 112 -34.36 -4.90 19.44
N VAL A 113 -34.30 -4.97 18.11
CA VAL A 113 -33.35 -5.80 17.35
C VAL A 113 -31.87 -5.52 17.69
N SER A 114 -31.56 -4.27 18.02
CA SER A 114 -30.22 -3.79 18.36
C SER A 114 -29.95 -3.71 19.86
N ASP A 115 -30.94 -4.06 20.70
CA ASP A 115 -30.79 -4.03 22.16
C ASP A 115 -29.89 -5.17 22.63
N GLU A 116 -29.17 -4.94 23.72
CA GLU A 116 -28.45 -6.01 24.41
C GLU A 116 -29.39 -6.85 25.25
N LEU A 117 -29.12 -8.16 25.30
CA LEU A 117 -29.91 -9.07 26.12
C LEU A 117 -29.30 -9.17 27.53
N THR A 118 -30.07 -8.85 28.56
CA THR A 118 -29.65 -9.03 29.96
C THR A 118 -29.75 -10.49 30.38
N ARG A 119 -29.07 -10.88 31.46
CA ARG A 119 -29.10 -12.26 31.99
C ARG A 119 -30.51 -12.73 32.36
N GLU A 120 -31.32 -11.89 32.99
CA GLU A 120 -32.71 -12.27 33.35
C GLU A 120 -33.62 -12.43 32.12
N GLN A 121 -33.41 -11.61 31.08
CA GLN A 121 -34.14 -11.70 29.83
C GLN A 121 -33.74 -12.96 29.05
N MET A 122 -32.44 -13.25 28.98
CA MET A 122 -31.90 -14.48 28.41
C MET A 122 -32.48 -15.72 29.08
N ALA A 123 -32.58 -15.73 30.41
CA ALA A 123 -33.19 -16.84 31.14
C ALA A 123 -34.65 -17.07 30.74
N SER A 124 -35.45 -16.01 30.70
CA SER A 124 -36.86 -16.10 30.31
C SER A 124 -37.01 -16.61 28.88
N VAL A 125 -36.18 -16.11 27.96
CA VAL A 125 -36.20 -16.50 26.55
C VAL A 125 -35.82 -17.97 26.38
N LEU A 126 -34.78 -18.48 27.05
CA LEU A 126 -34.40 -19.89 26.97
C LEU A 126 -35.47 -20.81 27.58
N VAL A 127 -36.06 -20.42 28.71
CA VAL A 127 -37.16 -21.20 29.33
C VAL A 127 -38.37 -21.28 28.40
N HIS A 128 -38.75 -20.18 27.74
CA HIS A 128 -39.83 -20.22 26.75
C HIS A 128 -39.44 -21.04 25.51
N ALA A 129 -38.25 -20.81 24.97
CA ALA A 129 -37.72 -21.47 23.78
C ALA A 129 -37.73 -23.00 23.89
N PHE A 130 -37.23 -23.53 25.01
CA PHE A 130 -37.11 -24.98 25.25
C PHE A 130 -38.28 -25.54 26.09
N LYS A 131 -39.31 -24.72 26.34
CA LYS A 131 -40.52 -25.08 27.12
C LYS A 131 -40.20 -25.73 28.48
N LEU A 132 -39.11 -25.30 29.11
CA LEU A 132 -38.61 -25.82 30.38
C LEU A 132 -39.64 -25.62 31.50
N LYS A 133 -39.65 -26.53 32.47
CA LYS A 133 -40.66 -26.57 33.53
C LYS A 133 -39.99 -26.50 34.90
N ASP A 134 -40.74 -25.98 35.86
CA ASP A 134 -40.30 -25.94 37.24
C ASP A 134 -40.14 -27.37 37.77
N THR A 135 -38.95 -27.72 38.27
CA THR A 135 -38.66 -29.04 38.84
C THR A 135 -39.10 -29.16 40.30
N GLY A 136 -39.53 -28.05 40.91
CA GLY A 136 -39.85 -27.96 42.34
C GLY A 136 -38.65 -27.70 43.25
N GLU A 137 -37.42 -27.78 42.73
CA GLU A 137 -36.20 -27.51 43.51
C GLU A 137 -36.12 -26.05 43.96
N LYS A 138 -35.72 -25.82 45.20
CA LYS A 138 -35.47 -24.47 45.71
C LYS A 138 -34.13 -23.96 45.18
N VAL A 139 -34.15 -22.76 44.61
CA VAL A 139 -32.94 -22.07 44.15
C VAL A 139 -32.80 -20.77 44.93
N HIS A 140 -31.56 -20.34 45.15
CA HIS A 140 -31.27 -19.11 45.87
C HIS A 140 -30.11 -18.37 45.21
N PHE A 141 -30.25 -17.05 45.06
CA PHE A 141 -29.19 -16.16 44.65
C PHE A 141 -29.10 -14.99 45.64
N THR A 142 -27.88 -14.54 45.92
CA THR A 142 -27.64 -13.43 46.87
C THR A 142 -28.28 -12.10 46.43
N ASP A 143 -28.55 -11.95 45.12
CA ASP A 143 -29.14 -10.76 44.50
C ASP A 143 -30.54 -11.01 43.91
N GLU A 144 -31.28 -11.99 44.42
CA GLU A 144 -32.62 -12.35 43.94
C GLU A 144 -33.60 -11.16 43.92
N HIS A 145 -33.48 -10.25 44.88
CA HIS A 145 -34.27 -9.00 44.96
C HIS A 145 -34.04 -8.05 43.77
N LYS A 146 -32.94 -8.19 43.01
CA LYS A 146 -32.65 -7.38 41.81
C LYS A 146 -33.25 -7.96 40.53
N ILE A 147 -33.79 -9.18 40.57
CA ILE A 147 -34.45 -9.83 39.44
C ILE A 147 -35.83 -9.19 39.25
N SER A 148 -36.13 -8.72 38.05
CA SER A 148 -37.46 -8.19 37.74
C SER A 148 -38.51 -9.29 37.86
N GLU A 149 -39.68 -8.95 38.41
CA GLU A 149 -40.78 -9.89 38.66
C GLU A 149 -41.12 -10.74 37.43
N SER A 150 -41.17 -10.11 36.25
CA SER A 150 -41.45 -10.77 34.96
C SER A 150 -40.43 -11.83 34.54
N HIS A 151 -39.26 -11.87 35.18
CA HIS A 151 -38.15 -12.77 34.83
C HIS A 151 -37.79 -13.76 35.95
N ARG A 152 -38.39 -13.64 37.15
CA ARG A 152 -38.09 -14.53 38.29
C ARG A 152 -38.34 -16.00 37.98
N TYR A 153 -39.47 -16.31 37.34
CA TYR A 153 -39.78 -17.67 36.91
C TYR A 153 -38.70 -18.22 35.96
N GLY A 154 -38.32 -17.44 34.95
CA GLY A 154 -37.29 -17.83 33.98
C GLY A 154 -35.94 -18.09 34.63
N VAL A 155 -35.49 -17.19 35.53
CA VAL A 155 -34.22 -17.36 36.25
C VAL A 155 -34.24 -18.60 37.13
N LYS A 156 -35.35 -18.84 37.84
CA LYS A 156 -35.52 -20.03 38.69
C LYS A 156 -35.38 -21.31 37.87
N VAL A 157 -36.18 -21.45 36.82
CA VAL A 157 -36.22 -22.66 35.99
C VAL A 157 -34.88 -22.91 35.28
N LEU A 158 -34.20 -21.84 34.83
CA LEU A 158 -32.89 -21.98 34.20
C LEU A 158 -31.83 -22.61 35.13
N MET A 159 -31.86 -22.24 36.41
CA MET A 159 -30.95 -22.79 37.43
C MET A 159 -31.31 -24.24 37.77
N GLN A 160 -32.59 -24.55 37.93
CA GLN A 160 -33.06 -25.92 38.20
C GLN A 160 -32.65 -26.93 37.12
N HIS A 161 -32.57 -26.47 35.87
CA HIS A 161 -32.10 -27.29 34.75
C HIS A 161 -30.57 -27.30 34.58
N GLY A 162 -29.80 -26.70 35.50
CA GLY A 162 -28.34 -26.67 35.44
C GLY A 162 -27.76 -25.87 34.27
N ILE A 163 -28.60 -25.13 33.54
CA ILE A 163 -28.18 -24.33 32.39
C ILE A 163 -27.30 -23.17 32.86
N THR A 164 -27.64 -22.59 34.03
CA THR A 164 -26.82 -21.61 34.74
C THR A 164 -26.49 -22.11 36.14
N THR A 165 -25.39 -21.62 36.70
CA THR A 165 -24.96 -21.87 38.10
C THR A 165 -24.81 -20.58 38.91
N GLY A 166 -25.16 -19.43 38.34
CA GLY A 166 -24.77 -18.12 38.90
C GLY A 166 -23.29 -17.80 38.71
N LYS A 167 -22.81 -16.78 39.43
CA LYS A 167 -21.40 -16.42 39.54
C LYS A 167 -20.79 -17.06 40.79
N GLU A 168 -19.46 -17.06 40.87
CA GLU A 168 -18.71 -17.60 42.02
C GLU A 168 -19.07 -16.93 43.35
N ASP A 169 -19.48 -15.66 43.32
CA ASP A 169 -19.94 -14.90 44.49
C ASP A 169 -21.39 -15.25 44.94
N GLY A 170 -22.02 -16.24 44.31
CA GLY A 170 -23.40 -16.66 44.58
C GLY A 170 -24.47 -15.74 44.00
N SER A 171 -24.10 -14.71 43.23
CA SER A 171 -25.06 -13.82 42.56
C SER A 171 -25.48 -14.34 41.19
N PHE A 172 -26.67 -13.97 40.73
CA PHE A 172 -27.11 -14.19 39.35
C PHE A 172 -26.71 -13.03 38.42
N ALA A 173 -26.58 -11.79 38.93
CA ALA A 173 -26.33 -10.57 38.17
C ALA A 173 -27.36 -10.28 37.06
N PRO A 174 -28.67 -10.14 37.38
CA PRO A 174 -29.77 -10.16 36.40
C PRO A 174 -29.71 -9.07 35.33
N LYS A 175 -29.17 -7.89 35.66
CA LYS A 175 -29.13 -6.72 34.77
C LYS A 175 -27.89 -6.66 33.87
N LEU A 176 -26.92 -7.55 34.08
CA LEU A 176 -25.71 -7.59 33.27
C LEU A 176 -26.03 -8.10 31.86
N SER A 177 -25.52 -7.43 30.81
CA SER A 177 -25.61 -7.91 29.44
C SER A 177 -24.88 -9.24 29.27
N VAL A 178 -25.48 -10.16 28.52
CA VAL A 178 -24.87 -11.45 28.18
C VAL A 178 -23.98 -11.25 26.96
N ASN A 179 -22.72 -11.70 27.04
CA ASN A 179 -21.85 -11.72 25.87
C ASN A 179 -22.11 -12.95 25.00
N ARG A 180 -21.68 -12.92 23.74
CA ARG A 180 -21.89 -13.99 22.76
C ARG A 180 -21.31 -15.34 23.22
N GLY A 181 -20.17 -15.35 23.92
CA GLY A 181 -19.59 -16.56 24.49
C GLY A 181 -20.50 -17.22 25.54
N SER A 182 -20.95 -16.44 26.52
CA SER A 182 -21.88 -16.90 27.56
C SER A 182 -23.21 -17.33 26.99
N PHE A 183 -23.75 -16.61 26.00
CA PHE A 183 -25.00 -17.01 25.34
C PHE A 183 -24.86 -18.37 24.64
N ALA A 184 -23.75 -18.62 23.94
CA ALA A 184 -23.49 -19.92 23.32
C ALA A 184 -23.50 -21.05 24.34
N VAL A 185 -22.86 -20.87 25.51
CA VAL A 185 -22.87 -21.88 26.58
C VAL A 185 -24.26 -22.12 27.14
N PHE A 186 -25.05 -21.06 27.39
CA PHE A 186 -26.42 -21.24 27.88
C PHE A 186 -27.32 -21.93 26.85
N LEU A 187 -27.20 -21.55 25.57
CA LEU A 187 -27.94 -22.18 24.47
C LEU A 187 -27.58 -23.66 24.33
N HIS A 188 -26.28 -23.97 24.28
CA HIS A 188 -25.77 -25.33 24.17
C HIS A 188 -26.28 -26.24 25.30
N ARG A 189 -26.19 -25.77 26.55
CA ARG A 189 -26.71 -26.51 27.71
C ARG A 189 -28.22 -26.70 27.65
N ALA A 190 -28.97 -25.68 27.22
CA ALA A 190 -30.42 -25.79 27.06
C ALA A 190 -30.79 -26.83 26.00
N MET A 191 -30.05 -26.88 24.88
CA MET A 191 -30.24 -27.89 23.85
C MET A 191 -29.91 -29.31 24.33
N ILE A 192 -28.84 -29.48 25.12
CA ILE A 192 -28.54 -30.78 25.75
C ILE A 192 -29.67 -31.20 26.69
N GLN A 193 -30.12 -30.29 27.56
CA GLN A 193 -31.19 -30.58 28.51
C GLN A 193 -32.51 -30.93 27.82
N ALA A 194 -32.77 -30.34 26.66
CA ALA A 194 -33.94 -30.63 25.84
C ALA A 194 -33.77 -31.91 24.97
N GLY A 195 -32.64 -32.61 25.05
CA GLY A 195 -32.35 -33.80 24.24
C GLY A 195 -32.13 -33.49 22.75
N MET A 196 -31.86 -32.23 22.41
CA MET A 196 -31.63 -31.78 21.03
C MET A 196 -30.16 -31.87 20.62
N LEU A 197 -29.25 -31.94 21.60
CA LEU A 197 -27.83 -32.18 21.39
C LEU A 197 -27.31 -33.24 22.36
N GLU A 198 -26.39 -34.06 21.89
CA GLU A 198 -25.61 -34.93 22.75
C GLU A 198 -24.38 -34.19 23.28
N LYS A 199 -23.97 -34.49 24.52
CA LYS A 199 -22.74 -33.95 25.08
C LYS A 199 -21.53 -34.61 24.42
N LYS A 200 -20.78 -33.86 23.61
CA LYS A 200 -19.54 -34.31 22.98
C LYS A 200 -18.36 -34.29 23.96
N GLN A 201 -17.33 -35.08 23.62
CA GLN A 201 -16.05 -35.04 24.32
C GLN A 201 -15.33 -33.70 24.06
N PRO A 202 -14.44 -33.25 24.97
CA PRO A 202 -13.66 -32.04 24.74
C PRO A 202 -12.83 -32.14 23.46
N ILE A 203 -12.66 -31.01 22.77
CA ILE A 203 -11.87 -30.95 21.54
C ILE A 203 -10.52 -30.27 21.77
N VAL A 204 -9.58 -30.50 20.85
CA VAL A 204 -8.31 -29.77 20.77
C VAL A 204 -8.15 -29.24 19.35
N PHE A 205 -7.87 -27.95 19.21
CA PHE A 205 -7.56 -27.37 17.91
C PHE A 205 -6.15 -27.71 17.47
N ASN A 206 -5.98 -27.95 16.16
CA ASN A 206 -4.68 -27.97 15.52
C ASN A 206 -3.90 -26.68 15.80
N LYS A 207 -2.58 -26.81 15.98
CA LYS A 207 -1.69 -25.67 16.23
C LYS A 207 -1.75 -24.69 15.06
N THR A 208 -2.14 -23.46 15.34
CA THR A 208 -2.13 -22.36 14.35
C THR A 208 -0.71 -21.85 14.12
N GLN A 209 -0.43 -21.36 12.92
CA GLN A 209 0.81 -20.63 12.64
C GLN A 209 0.50 -19.14 12.55
N THR A 210 1.22 -18.31 13.31
CA THR A 210 1.02 -16.85 13.31
C THR A 210 2.27 -16.15 12.80
N MET A 211 2.07 -15.10 12.00
CA MET A 211 3.13 -14.18 11.60
C MET A 211 2.79 -12.76 12.05
N GLY A 212 3.80 -12.04 12.53
CA GLY A 212 3.61 -10.70 13.10
C GLY A 212 2.81 -10.73 14.41
N LYS A 213 2.23 -9.59 14.77
CA LYS A 213 1.41 -9.45 15.99
C LYS A 213 -0.07 -9.58 15.65
N TYR A 214 -0.52 -10.80 15.37
CA TYR A 214 -1.94 -11.05 15.13
C TYR A 214 -2.72 -10.90 16.43
N GLU A 215 -3.63 -9.93 16.50
CA GLU A 215 -4.46 -9.67 17.68
C GLU A 215 -5.94 -9.76 17.31
N PRO A 216 -6.70 -10.66 17.97
CA PRO A 216 -8.14 -10.73 17.78
C PRO A 216 -8.85 -9.47 18.29
N ILE A 217 -9.89 -9.04 17.58
CA ILE A 217 -10.70 -7.86 17.93
C ILE A 217 -11.80 -8.25 18.92
N ARG A 218 -11.80 -7.57 20.07
CA ARG A 218 -12.70 -7.87 21.20
C ARG A 218 -13.93 -6.96 21.30
N TYR A 219 -14.17 -6.12 20.29
CA TYR A 219 -15.26 -5.14 20.26
C TYR A 219 -15.99 -5.20 18.91
N GLU A 220 -17.15 -4.55 18.83
CA GLU A 220 -17.97 -4.54 17.61
C GLU A 220 -17.20 -3.94 16.43
N GLN A 221 -17.37 -4.52 15.24
CA GLN A 221 -16.70 -4.10 14.01
C GLN A 221 -17.65 -4.11 12.84
N PHE A 222 -17.51 -3.13 11.97
CA PHE A 222 -18.21 -3.06 10.70
C PHE A 222 -17.33 -3.63 9.61
N ILE A 223 -17.91 -4.48 8.77
CA ILE A 223 -17.22 -5.15 7.68
C ILE A 223 -17.87 -4.73 6.36
N ALA A 224 -17.03 -4.42 5.37
CA ALA A 224 -17.44 -4.22 3.98
C ALA A 224 -16.56 -5.05 3.06
N GLU A 225 -17.16 -5.81 2.15
CA GLU A 225 -16.41 -6.61 1.16
C GLU A 225 -15.77 -5.70 0.10
N VAL A 226 -14.51 -5.98 -0.25
CA VAL A 226 -13.80 -5.33 -1.35
C VAL A 226 -13.60 -6.36 -2.47
N PRO A 227 -14.22 -6.18 -3.65
CA PRO A 227 -14.16 -7.17 -4.73
C PRO A 227 -12.84 -7.06 -5.50
N MET A 228 -11.75 -7.51 -4.87
CA MET A 228 -10.37 -7.44 -5.38
C MET A 228 -10.02 -8.60 -6.32
N THR A 229 -10.36 -9.82 -5.92
CA THR A 229 -9.97 -11.04 -6.62
C THR A 229 -11.14 -12.02 -6.63
N GLN A 230 -11.15 -12.94 -7.61
CA GLN A 230 -12.05 -14.09 -7.58
C GLN A 230 -11.55 -15.16 -6.59
N GLU A 231 -10.22 -15.25 -6.42
CA GLU A 231 -9.55 -16.13 -5.46
C GLU A 231 -9.38 -15.45 -4.09
N GLY A 232 -9.95 -16.06 -3.04
CA GLY A 232 -9.96 -15.51 -1.69
C GLY A 232 -10.94 -14.34 -1.51
N LYS A 233 -11.26 -14.02 -0.25
CA LYS A 233 -12.18 -12.92 0.09
C LYS A 233 -11.42 -11.78 0.74
N THR A 234 -11.69 -10.56 0.31
CA THR A 234 -11.08 -9.35 0.87
C THR A 234 -12.15 -8.46 1.47
N TYR A 235 -11.88 -7.93 2.66
CA TYR A 235 -12.78 -7.07 3.40
C TYR A 235 -12.03 -5.86 3.96
N LEU A 236 -12.75 -4.75 4.12
CA LEU A 236 -12.40 -3.71 5.07
C LEU A 236 -13.13 -3.99 6.39
N ARG A 237 -12.41 -3.83 7.49
CA ARG A 237 -12.94 -3.94 8.85
C ARG A 237 -12.65 -2.66 9.61
N SER A 238 -13.64 -2.06 10.25
CA SER A 238 -13.48 -0.80 10.97
C SER A 238 -14.29 -0.73 12.26
N ASN A 239 -13.81 0.09 13.20
CA ASN A 239 -14.56 0.49 14.39
C ASN A 239 -15.71 1.47 14.09
N HIS A 240 -15.87 1.90 12.84
CA HIS A 240 -16.97 2.75 12.38
C HIS A 240 -17.63 2.15 11.13
N PHE A 241 -18.90 2.49 10.89
CA PHE A 241 -19.63 1.97 9.74
C PHE A 241 -18.98 2.35 8.42
N LEU A 242 -18.89 1.38 7.50
CA LEU A 242 -18.30 1.53 6.18
C LEU A 242 -19.39 1.51 5.11
N SER A 243 -19.35 2.47 4.21
CA SER A 243 -20.30 2.55 3.08
C SER A 243 -19.54 2.71 1.76
N LEU A 244 -19.79 1.82 0.81
CA LEU A 244 -19.23 1.96 -0.53
C LEU A 244 -19.82 3.22 -1.17
N SER A 245 -18.98 4.20 -1.47
CA SER A 245 -19.36 5.49 -2.03
C SER A 245 -19.07 5.60 -3.53
N ALA A 246 -18.03 4.91 -4.01
CA ALA A 246 -17.71 4.89 -5.44
C ALA A 246 -16.94 3.63 -5.83
N LYS A 247 -17.19 3.16 -7.05
CA LYS A 247 -16.38 2.17 -7.77
C LYS A 247 -15.97 2.78 -9.11
N ARG A 248 -14.68 2.74 -9.44
CA ARG A 248 -14.14 3.29 -10.68
C ARG A 248 -13.16 2.31 -11.31
N VAL A 249 -13.08 2.32 -12.63
CA VAL A 249 -12.02 1.64 -13.38
C VAL A 249 -11.30 2.70 -14.20
N LYS A 250 -9.98 2.76 -14.07
CA LYS A 250 -9.13 3.68 -14.83
C LYS A 250 -8.07 2.87 -15.55
N ALA A 251 -8.20 2.78 -16.88
CA ALA A 251 -7.17 2.20 -17.72
C ALA A 251 -6.00 3.18 -17.86
N HIS A 252 -4.80 2.64 -17.77
CA HIS A 252 -3.55 3.29 -18.12
C HIS A 252 -2.90 2.51 -19.25
N GLY A 253 -1.88 3.08 -19.91
CA GLY A 253 -1.19 2.39 -21.02
C GLY A 253 -0.62 1.02 -20.64
N HIS A 254 -0.25 0.83 -19.36
CA HIS A 254 0.48 -0.36 -18.89
C HIS A 254 -0.09 -0.99 -17.62
N ALA A 255 -1.29 -0.61 -17.21
CA ALA A 255 -2.00 -1.21 -16.08
C ALA A 255 -3.46 -0.77 -16.04
N THR A 256 -4.29 -1.43 -15.25
CA THR A 256 -5.67 -1.01 -14.98
C THR A 256 -5.90 -0.84 -13.48
N ASP A 257 -6.34 0.34 -13.06
CA ASP A 257 -6.72 0.60 -11.68
C ASP A 257 -8.21 0.33 -11.46
N HIS A 258 -8.55 -0.61 -10.57
CA HIS A 258 -9.88 -0.79 -9.99
C HIS A 258 -9.92 -0.12 -8.62
N ILE A 259 -10.71 0.95 -8.50
CA ILE A 259 -10.71 1.85 -7.35
C ILE A 259 -12.03 1.73 -6.60
N TYR A 260 -11.95 1.41 -5.31
CA TYR A 260 -13.07 1.30 -4.40
C TYR A 260 -12.94 2.33 -3.28
N VAL A 261 -13.91 3.24 -3.18
CA VAL A 261 -13.91 4.31 -2.18
C VAL A 261 -15.01 4.06 -1.17
N TYR A 262 -14.64 3.90 0.10
CA TYR A 262 -15.56 3.73 1.22
C TYR A 262 -15.59 4.98 2.08
N GLY A 263 -16.78 5.50 2.34
CA GLY A 263 -16.99 6.49 3.38
C GLY A 263 -17.02 5.81 4.74
N VAL A 264 -16.36 6.42 5.72
CA VAL A 264 -16.40 5.99 7.12
C VAL A 264 -17.41 6.90 7.86
N SER A 265 -18.48 6.31 8.39
CA SER A 265 -19.73 6.97 8.82
C SER A 265 -19.58 8.12 9.83
N GLU A 266 -20.66 8.92 9.94
CA GLU A 266 -20.82 10.12 10.81
C GLU A 266 -19.88 11.29 10.52
N ARG A 267 -19.00 11.18 9.51
CA ARG A 267 -18.03 12.23 9.18
C ARG A 267 -17.95 12.47 7.68
N LYS A 268 -18.40 13.65 7.26
CA LYS A 268 -18.41 14.06 5.85
C LYS A 268 -16.98 14.38 5.39
N SER A 269 -16.08 13.40 5.28
CA SER A 269 -14.83 13.49 4.50
C SER A 269 -13.81 12.38 4.79
N THR A 270 -13.94 11.64 5.89
CA THR A 270 -13.08 10.46 6.11
C THR A 270 -13.41 9.37 5.08
N ARG A 271 -12.37 8.88 4.42
CA ARG A 271 -12.51 7.82 3.42
C ARG A 271 -11.36 6.83 3.46
N VAL A 272 -11.67 5.59 3.10
CA VAL A 272 -10.69 4.58 2.69
C VAL A 272 -10.80 4.34 1.20
N THR A 273 -9.68 4.43 0.50
CA THR A 273 -9.59 4.09 -0.92
C THR A 273 -8.73 2.84 -1.05
N VAL A 274 -9.29 1.80 -1.67
CA VAL A 274 -8.54 0.61 -2.08
C VAL A 274 -8.40 0.64 -3.60
N THR A 275 -7.17 0.67 -4.09
CA THR A 275 -6.86 0.62 -5.53
C THR A 275 -6.14 -0.69 -5.84
N LYS A 276 -6.78 -1.57 -6.62
CA LYS A 276 -6.12 -2.70 -7.26
C LYS A 276 -5.56 -2.24 -8.60
N ARG A 277 -4.24 -2.23 -8.76
CA ARG A 277 -3.60 -2.00 -10.05
C ARG A 277 -3.24 -3.34 -10.66
N GLU A 278 -3.99 -3.75 -11.67
CA GLU A 278 -3.74 -4.97 -12.44
C GLU A 278 -2.70 -4.70 -13.54
N LEU A 279 -1.63 -5.52 -13.57
CA LEU A 279 -0.50 -5.38 -14.47
C LEU A 279 -0.67 -6.32 -15.69
N PRO A 280 0.03 -6.08 -16.81
CA PRO A 280 -0.17 -6.84 -18.05
C PRO A 280 0.17 -8.34 -17.93
N ASN A 281 1.00 -8.72 -16.97
CA ASN A 281 1.40 -10.11 -16.72
C ASN A 281 0.44 -10.86 -15.76
N GLY A 282 -0.65 -10.23 -15.32
CA GLY A 282 -1.67 -10.79 -14.42
C GLY A 282 -1.39 -10.56 -12.93
N ASP A 283 -0.22 -10.03 -12.58
CA ASP A 283 0.13 -9.66 -11.21
C ASP A 283 -0.55 -8.32 -10.85
N TYR A 284 -0.63 -7.98 -9.56
CA TYR A 284 -1.28 -6.74 -9.15
C TYR A 284 -0.71 -6.10 -7.90
N PHE A 285 -0.70 -4.76 -7.89
CA PHE A 285 -0.56 -3.99 -6.66
C PHE A 285 -1.92 -3.80 -6.01
N THR A 286 -1.94 -3.79 -4.69
CA THR A 286 -3.01 -3.22 -3.88
C THR A 286 -2.47 -2.04 -3.12
N PHE A 287 -3.07 -0.86 -3.30
CA PHE A 287 -2.80 0.34 -2.53
C PHE A 287 -4.01 0.64 -1.65
N VAL A 288 -3.78 0.93 -0.37
CA VAL A 288 -4.82 1.37 0.57
C VAL A 288 -4.45 2.74 1.11
N GLU A 289 -5.31 3.74 0.91
CA GLU A 289 -5.19 5.08 1.50
C GLU A 289 -6.36 5.29 2.47
N LEU A 290 -6.08 5.41 3.78
CA LEU A 290 -7.01 5.96 4.77
C LEU A 290 -6.72 7.45 4.95
N ARG A 291 -7.67 8.28 4.54
CA ARG A 291 -7.58 9.74 4.68
C ARG A 291 -8.56 10.19 5.75
N ASN A 292 -8.02 10.70 6.86
CA ASN A 292 -8.78 11.15 8.01
C ASN A 292 -8.52 12.65 8.26
N PRO A 293 -9.36 13.54 7.70
CA PRO A 293 -9.30 14.96 7.97
C PRO A 293 -9.92 15.35 9.33
N ASP A 294 -10.47 14.40 10.10
CA ASP A 294 -11.04 14.65 11.41
C ASP A 294 -10.00 14.50 12.53
N ARG A 295 -10.29 15.07 13.71
CA ARG A 295 -9.42 14.99 14.90
C ARG A 295 -9.40 13.63 15.60
N LEU A 296 -10.44 12.84 15.42
CA LEU A 296 -10.66 11.62 16.20
C LEU A 296 -10.00 10.43 15.49
N PRO A 297 -9.35 9.51 16.24
CA PRO A 297 -8.67 8.37 15.67
C PRO A 297 -9.64 7.42 14.99
N ILE A 298 -9.17 6.76 13.93
CA ILE A 298 -9.94 5.79 13.15
C ILE A 298 -9.03 4.61 12.83
N ARG A 299 -9.56 3.39 13.01
CA ARG A 299 -8.90 2.17 12.57
C ARG A 299 -9.69 1.58 11.41
N VAL A 300 -8.97 1.28 10.33
CA VAL A 300 -9.48 0.43 9.25
C VAL A 300 -8.43 -0.61 8.92
N ASP A 301 -8.82 -1.87 8.94
CA ASP A 301 -7.97 -2.98 8.54
C ASP A 301 -8.42 -3.46 7.15
N LEU A 302 -7.45 -3.76 6.28
CA LEU A 302 -7.70 -4.64 5.13
C LEU A 302 -7.50 -6.08 5.60
N VAL A 303 -8.54 -6.90 5.51
CA VAL A 303 -8.53 -8.32 5.90
C VAL A 303 -8.66 -9.17 4.65
N ARG A 304 -7.74 -10.11 4.45
CA ARG A 304 -7.77 -11.07 3.34
C ARG A 304 -7.86 -12.49 3.90
N ILE A 305 -8.77 -13.29 3.36
CA ILE A 305 -8.97 -14.69 3.72
C ILE A 305 -8.67 -15.55 2.50
N ASP A 306 -7.67 -16.40 2.63
CA ASP A 306 -7.20 -17.34 1.60
C ASP A 306 -7.38 -18.77 2.12
N GLY A 307 -7.93 -19.67 1.31
CA GLY A 307 -8.03 -21.11 1.59
C GLY A 307 -6.95 -21.92 0.88
N ASP A 308 -6.96 -23.24 1.08
CA ASP A 308 -6.06 -24.19 0.40
C ASP A 308 -4.56 -23.92 0.61
N ILE A 309 -4.20 -23.29 1.72
CA ILE A 309 -2.82 -22.96 2.07
C ILE A 309 -2.15 -24.14 2.76
N LYS A 310 -1.09 -24.69 2.13
CA LYS A 310 -0.26 -25.73 2.75
C LYS A 310 0.78 -25.13 3.67
N THR A 311 1.48 -24.11 3.20
CA THR A 311 2.50 -23.39 3.97
C THR A 311 2.54 -21.91 3.59
N ASN A 312 2.98 -21.10 4.53
CA ASN A 312 3.36 -19.71 4.29
C ASN A 312 4.69 -19.40 4.98
N THR A 313 5.59 -18.70 4.30
CA THR A 313 6.90 -18.29 4.85
C THR A 313 7.16 -16.84 4.51
N MET A 314 7.82 -16.10 5.41
CA MET A 314 8.15 -14.69 5.21
C MET A 314 9.66 -14.51 5.18
N GLU A 315 10.19 -14.10 4.03
CA GLU A 315 11.57 -13.63 3.90
C GLU A 315 11.62 -12.11 4.17
N ARG A 316 12.22 -11.73 5.29
CA ARG A 316 12.16 -10.35 5.80
C ARG A 316 13.35 -9.50 5.37
N PHE A 317 13.13 -8.21 5.17
CA PHE A 317 14.22 -7.25 4.88
C PHE A 317 15.15 -7.04 6.08
N ASP A 318 14.63 -7.11 7.31
CA ASP A 318 15.40 -6.89 8.54
C ASP A 318 16.47 -7.97 8.82
N LYS A 319 16.46 -9.07 8.05
CA LYS A 319 17.57 -10.02 7.94
C LYS A 319 18.90 -9.35 7.58
N PHE A 320 18.87 -8.22 6.86
CA PHE A 320 20.06 -7.43 6.54
C PHE A 320 20.00 -6.07 7.25
N PRO A 321 21.05 -5.67 7.97
CA PRO A 321 21.04 -4.40 8.70
C PRO A 321 21.10 -3.21 7.73
N MET A 322 20.18 -2.26 7.89
CA MET A 322 20.21 -1.00 7.17
C MET A 322 21.03 0.04 7.95
N LYS A 323 22.19 0.41 7.40
CA LYS A 323 22.99 1.53 7.92
C LYS A 323 22.45 2.83 7.33
N LYS A 324 21.95 3.70 8.20
CA LYS A 324 21.44 5.02 7.83
C LYS A 324 22.37 6.11 8.35
N ASP A 325 22.68 7.07 7.50
CA ASP A 325 23.43 8.28 7.81
C ASP A 325 22.54 9.53 7.71
N VAL A 326 22.95 10.58 8.41
CA VAL A 326 22.38 11.92 8.21
C VAL A 326 23.05 12.50 6.97
N ASP A 327 22.26 12.77 5.95
CA ASP A 327 22.73 13.38 4.72
C ASP A 327 22.72 14.91 4.84
N GLU A 328 23.74 15.61 4.34
CA GLU A 328 23.77 17.08 4.40
C GLU A 328 22.67 17.74 3.55
N THR A 329 22.30 17.11 2.43
CA THR A 329 21.29 17.62 1.50
C THR A 329 19.89 17.17 1.91
N PHE A 330 19.74 15.89 2.29
CA PHE A 330 18.43 15.29 2.55
C PHE A 330 18.08 15.23 4.04
N GLY A 331 19.02 15.40 4.96
CA GLY A 331 18.84 15.10 6.38
C GLY A 331 18.66 13.60 6.64
N PHE A 332 18.03 13.25 7.76
CA PHE A 332 17.78 11.86 8.12
C PHE A 332 16.50 11.31 7.46
N ASP A 333 16.61 10.17 6.77
CA ASP A 333 15.47 9.44 6.19
C ASP A 333 14.98 8.37 7.15
N ILE A 334 13.81 8.58 7.76
CA ILE A 334 13.24 7.61 8.71
C ILE A 334 12.62 6.40 7.99
N ALA A 335 12.27 6.51 6.71
CA ALA A 335 11.59 5.43 5.97
C ALA A 335 12.53 4.25 5.73
N THR A 336 12.12 3.04 6.09
CA THR A 336 12.90 1.80 5.94
C THR A 336 12.33 0.91 4.84
N SER A 337 12.96 -0.24 4.62
CA SER A 337 12.50 -1.21 3.62
C SER A 337 11.10 -1.78 3.95
N PRO A 338 10.40 -2.35 2.95
CA PRO A 338 9.19 -3.15 3.17
C PRO A 338 9.37 -4.25 4.23
N VAL A 339 8.28 -4.85 4.70
CA VAL A 339 8.32 -5.95 5.68
C VAL A 339 9.09 -7.14 5.13
N GLY A 340 8.74 -7.58 3.92
CA GLY A 340 9.33 -8.77 3.31
C GLY A 340 8.52 -9.34 2.16
N VAL A 341 8.93 -10.52 1.71
CA VAL A 341 8.25 -11.33 0.72
C VAL A 341 7.61 -12.53 1.40
N LEU A 342 6.28 -12.57 1.37
CA LEU A 342 5.49 -13.71 1.81
C LEU A 342 5.38 -14.71 0.66
N GLU A 343 5.97 -15.89 0.81
CA GLU A 343 5.75 -17.03 -0.06
C GLU A 343 4.59 -17.88 0.45
N THR A 344 3.73 -18.31 -0.46
CA THR A 344 2.53 -19.09 -0.16
C THR A 344 2.51 -20.31 -1.06
N ILE A 345 2.50 -21.52 -0.48
CA ILE A 345 2.33 -22.77 -1.21
C ILE A 345 0.88 -23.23 -1.02
N SER A 346 0.16 -23.35 -2.12
CA SER A 346 -1.22 -23.84 -2.16
C SER A 346 -1.34 -25.06 -3.07
N GLN A 347 -2.56 -25.58 -3.24
CA GLN A 347 -2.83 -26.59 -4.28
C GLN A 347 -2.62 -26.05 -5.70
N GLN A 348 -2.79 -24.74 -5.90
CA GLN A 348 -2.72 -24.08 -7.21
C GLN A 348 -1.27 -23.72 -7.62
N GLY A 349 -0.32 -23.80 -6.69
CA GLY A 349 1.09 -23.51 -6.93
C GLY A 349 1.72 -22.64 -5.85
N THR A 350 2.84 -22.02 -6.20
CA THR A 350 3.58 -21.12 -5.31
C THR A 350 3.45 -19.67 -5.76
N GLY A 351 2.75 -18.87 -4.96
CA GLY A 351 2.63 -17.42 -5.13
C GLY A 351 3.51 -16.65 -4.14
N GLN A 352 3.82 -15.40 -4.48
CA GLN A 352 4.58 -14.51 -3.62
C GLN A 352 3.93 -13.13 -3.50
N GLN A 353 4.06 -12.50 -2.33
CA GLN A 353 3.59 -11.14 -2.07
C GLN A 353 4.70 -10.30 -1.45
N MET A 354 5.06 -9.17 -2.08
CA MET A 354 5.93 -8.15 -1.49
C MET A 354 5.07 -7.20 -0.64
N ILE A 355 5.31 -7.15 0.66
CA ILE A 355 4.45 -6.45 1.62
C ILE A 355 5.16 -5.24 2.22
N SER A 356 4.55 -4.07 2.10
CA SER A 356 5.07 -2.85 2.71
C SER A 356 4.74 -2.70 4.19
N LYS A 357 5.39 -1.71 4.79
CA LYS A 357 4.97 -1.14 6.08
C LYS A 357 3.81 -0.16 5.86
N THR A 358 3.21 0.31 6.94
CA THR A 358 2.30 1.46 6.87
C THR A 358 3.01 2.77 7.09
N TYR A 359 2.56 3.80 6.37
CA TYR A 359 3.12 5.14 6.41
C TYR A 359 2.03 6.11 6.84
N ARG A 360 2.09 6.61 8.09
CA ARG A 360 1.19 7.68 8.55
C ARG A 360 1.85 9.02 8.33
N SER A 361 1.18 9.89 7.60
CA SER A 361 1.72 11.16 7.16
C SER A 361 0.70 12.29 7.21
N ARG A 362 1.18 13.53 7.16
CA ARG A 362 0.34 14.72 7.01
C ARG A 362 0.65 15.39 5.68
N GLU A 363 -0.37 15.71 4.90
CA GLU A 363 -0.18 16.48 3.69
C GLU A 363 0.13 17.94 4.02
N LEU A 364 1.13 18.48 3.32
CA LEU A 364 1.55 19.86 3.42
C LEU A 364 1.38 20.52 2.06
N GLU A 365 0.73 21.68 2.05
CA GLU A 365 0.50 22.46 0.84
C GLU A 365 0.89 23.92 1.10
N LEU A 366 1.69 24.49 0.20
CA LEU A 366 2.04 25.91 0.21
C LEU A 366 1.50 26.56 -1.07
N LYS A 367 0.59 27.52 -0.93
CA LYS A 367 -0.01 28.29 -2.03
C LYS A 367 0.69 29.64 -2.16
N TYR A 368 1.13 29.98 -3.37
CA TYR A 368 1.79 31.25 -3.68
C TYR A 368 0.80 32.28 -4.25
N ARG A 369 1.18 33.56 -4.21
CA ARG A 369 0.35 34.69 -4.69
C ARG A 369 -0.05 34.57 -6.17
N ASN A 370 0.78 33.93 -6.99
CA ASN A 370 0.51 33.68 -8.41
C ASN A 370 -0.39 32.45 -8.66
N GLY A 371 -0.99 31.87 -7.61
CA GLY A 371 -1.84 30.69 -7.68
C GLY A 371 -1.06 29.37 -7.87
N ALA A 372 0.28 29.41 -7.87
CA ALA A 372 1.10 28.21 -7.90
C ALA A 372 1.02 27.49 -6.55
N VAL A 373 1.27 26.18 -6.56
CA VAL A 373 1.10 25.33 -5.38
C VAL A 373 2.25 24.34 -5.31
N SER A 374 2.89 24.27 -4.13
CA SER A 374 3.91 23.27 -3.81
C SER A 374 3.36 22.27 -2.78
N ARG A 375 3.67 20.98 -2.96
CA ARG A 375 3.10 19.89 -2.13
C ARG A 375 4.15 18.91 -1.64
N THR A 376 4.04 18.54 -0.35
CA THR A 376 4.82 17.46 0.27
C THR A 376 3.96 16.69 1.28
N ARG A 377 4.53 15.62 1.84
CA ARG A 377 3.99 14.90 3.00
C ARG A 377 5.02 14.92 4.13
N GLU A 378 4.59 15.21 5.35
CA GLU A 378 5.38 14.96 6.55
C GLU A 378 5.16 13.51 7.00
N LEU A 379 6.19 12.67 6.98
CA LEU A 379 6.09 11.32 7.52
C LEU A 379 6.16 11.37 9.05
N GLN A 380 5.06 11.01 9.71
CA GLN A 380 4.97 11.02 11.17
C GLN A 380 5.44 9.69 11.77
N GLU A 381 5.04 8.58 11.14
CA GLU A 381 5.30 7.24 11.64
C GLU A 381 5.36 6.23 10.48
N GLU A 382 6.26 5.26 10.61
CA GLU A 382 6.30 4.06 9.80
C GLU A 382 6.15 2.85 10.75
N LYS A 383 5.24 1.92 10.44
CA LYS A 383 4.94 0.77 11.32
C LYS A 383 4.81 -0.53 10.52
N GLU A 384 5.33 -1.62 11.07
CA GLU A 384 4.94 -2.96 10.62
C GLU A 384 3.51 -3.27 11.09
N SER A 385 2.58 -3.33 10.14
CA SER A 385 1.15 -3.53 10.40
C SER A 385 0.58 -4.78 9.73
N TYR A 386 1.45 -5.60 9.12
CA TYR A 386 1.06 -6.89 8.56
C TYR A 386 1.13 -7.98 9.62
N SER A 387 0.05 -8.76 9.74
CA SER A 387 0.03 -10.00 10.51
C SER A 387 -0.82 -11.05 9.80
N ASN A 388 -0.60 -12.32 10.11
CA ASN A 388 -1.50 -13.38 9.70
C ASN A 388 -1.64 -14.47 10.75
N ILE A 389 -2.70 -15.26 10.59
CA ILE A 389 -2.90 -16.54 11.27
C ILE A 389 -3.33 -17.57 10.24
N LEU A 390 -2.70 -18.74 10.25
CA LEU A 390 -3.05 -19.92 9.46
C LEU A 390 -3.72 -20.95 10.38
N MET A 391 -5.01 -21.19 10.14
CA MET A 391 -5.86 -22.14 10.86
C MET A 391 -6.19 -23.30 9.91
N GLY A 392 -5.53 -24.45 10.09
CA GLY A 392 -5.59 -25.52 9.10
C GLY A 392 -5.01 -25.04 7.76
N ASP A 393 -5.84 -25.02 6.72
CA ASP A 393 -5.52 -24.52 5.39
C ASP A 393 -6.00 -23.08 5.11
N THR A 394 -6.61 -22.44 6.11
CA THR A 394 -7.23 -21.13 5.96
C THR A 394 -6.37 -20.05 6.61
N ARG A 395 -5.85 -19.13 5.79
CA ARG A 395 -5.04 -17.99 6.24
C ARG A 395 -5.89 -16.73 6.31
N VAL A 396 -5.85 -16.06 7.46
CA VAL A 396 -6.38 -14.70 7.64
C VAL A 396 -5.20 -13.73 7.74
N SER A 397 -5.06 -12.88 6.74
CA SER A 397 -4.06 -11.82 6.67
C SER A 397 -4.70 -10.47 7.01
N VAL A 398 -4.04 -9.67 7.84
CA VAL A 398 -4.50 -8.35 8.28
C VAL A 398 -3.43 -7.31 7.96
N TYR A 399 -3.85 -6.22 7.32
CA TYR A 399 -3.05 -5.03 7.09
C TYR A 399 -3.72 -3.87 7.84
N GLU A 400 -3.17 -3.48 8.99
CA GLU A 400 -3.80 -2.45 9.84
C GLU A 400 -3.50 -1.03 9.36
N LEU A 401 -4.51 -0.16 9.24
CA LEU A 401 -4.34 1.27 9.04
C LEU A 401 -4.91 2.02 10.26
N ASN A 402 -4.02 2.66 11.02
CA ASN A 402 -4.36 3.36 12.25
C ASN A 402 -4.09 4.86 12.11
N SER A 403 -5.17 5.63 11.93
CA SER A 403 -5.15 7.09 11.91
C SER A 403 -5.26 7.66 13.33
N ARG A 404 -4.49 8.72 13.62
CA ARG A 404 -4.62 9.54 14.83
C ARG A 404 -5.39 10.84 14.59
N GLY A 405 -5.81 11.10 13.36
CA GLY A 405 -6.55 12.28 12.95
C GLY A 405 -5.69 13.34 12.26
N TYR A 406 -6.29 14.09 11.35
CA TYR A 406 -5.62 15.05 10.45
C TYR A 406 -4.44 14.46 9.67
N ASP A 407 -4.58 13.21 9.24
CA ASP A 407 -3.52 12.43 8.63
C ASP A 407 -4.01 11.59 7.43
N VAL A 408 -3.04 11.02 6.74
CA VAL A 408 -3.19 10.03 5.69
C VAL A 408 -2.34 8.82 6.06
N VAL A 409 -2.92 7.63 6.05
CA VAL A 409 -2.24 6.36 6.27
C VAL A 409 -2.22 5.58 4.95
N ASP A 410 -1.04 5.31 4.42
CA ASP A 410 -0.85 4.49 3.22
C ASP A 410 -0.33 3.09 3.57
N GLN A 411 -0.78 2.10 2.80
CA GLN A 411 -0.24 0.74 2.78
C GLN A 411 -0.25 0.23 1.33
N TRP A 412 0.72 -0.62 0.99
CA TRP A 412 0.71 -1.32 -0.29
C TRP A 412 1.24 -2.77 -0.22
N TYR A 413 0.79 -3.62 -1.13
CA TYR A 413 1.48 -4.88 -1.43
C TYR A 413 1.41 -5.17 -2.93
N LEU A 414 2.42 -5.87 -3.44
CA LEU A 414 2.43 -6.48 -4.78
C LEU A 414 2.19 -7.97 -4.61
N ALA A 415 1.24 -8.53 -5.34
CA ALA A 415 0.88 -9.95 -5.27
C ALA A 415 0.98 -10.61 -6.65
N SER A 416 1.56 -11.81 -6.65
CA SER A 416 1.62 -12.72 -7.79
C SER A 416 1.18 -14.12 -7.36
N ASN A 417 0.43 -14.81 -8.22
CA ASN A 417 0.16 -16.24 -8.06
C ASN A 417 1.36 -17.13 -8.47
N LYS A 418 2.45 -16.50 -8.95
CA LYS A 418 3.74 -17.10 -9.25
C LYS A 418 4.80 -16.56 -8.31
N LYS A 419 6.00 -17.13 -8.38
CA LYS A 419 7.16 -16.56 -7.68
C LYS A 419 7.55 -15.21 -8.30
N LEU A 420 7.67 -14.19 -7.45
CA LEU A 420 8.21 -12.88 -7.79
C LEU A 420 9.72 -12.97 -8.08
N PHE A 421 10.41 -13.90 -7.40
CA PHE A 421 11.83 -14.21 -7.61
C PHE A 421 12.03 -15.68 -7.94
N SER A 422 12.81 -15.96 -8.96
CA SER A 422 13.12 -17.30 -9.46
C SER A 422 13.83 -18.18 -8.42
N SER A 423 14.61 -17.58 -7.53
CA SER A 423 15.31 -18.26 -6.44
C SER A 423 15.45 -17.39 -5.19
N LYS A 424 15.79 -18.03 -4.07
CA LYS A 424 16.05 -17.34 -2.79
C LYS A 424 17.29 -16.44 -2.86
N GLU A 425 18.31 -16.84 -3.62
CA GLU A 425 19.53 -16.04 -3.84
C GLU A 425 19.22 -14.74 -4.58
N ARG A 426 18.31 -14.78 -5.56
CA ARG A 426 17.84 -13.60 -6.30
C ARG A 426 17.06 -12.65 -5.41
N LEU A 427 16.18 -13.20 -4.56
CA LEU A 427 15.49 -12.44 -3.53
C LEU A 427 16.49 -11.79 -2.56
N ASP A 428 17.39 -12.57 -1.95
CA ASP A 428 18.39 -12.07 -1.00
C ASP A 428 19.29 -11.00 -1.63
N SER A 429 19.64 -11.14 -2.92
CA SER A 429 20.38 -10.13 -3.68
C SER A 429 19.60 -8.82 -3.78
N TRP A 430 18.30 -8.88 -4.09
CA TRP A 430 17.44 -7.69 -4.13
C TRP A 430 17.28 -7.03 -2.77
N LEU A 431 17.06 -7.81 -1.71
CA LEU A 431 16.91 -7.28 -0.35
C LEU A 431 18.18 -6.50 0.06
N ARG A 432 19.37 -7.07 -0.19
CA ARG A 432 20.66 -6.42 0.06
C ARG A 432 20.84 -5.17 -0.79
N GLU A 433 20.58 -5.26 -2.10
CA GLU A 433 20.73 -4.12 -3.00
C GLU A 433 19.84 -2.94 -2.56
N SER A 434 18.60 -3.24 -2.17
CA SER A 434 17.63 -2.25 -1.70
C SER A 434 18.09 -1.54 -0.43
N ILE A 435 18.69 -2.29 0.49
CA ILE A 435 19.18 -1.77 1.76
C ILE A 435 20.46 -0.95 1.58
N THR A 436 21.40 -1.44 0.76
CA THR A 436 22.63 -0.71 0.45
C THR A 436 22.34 0.60 -0.28
N ASN A 437 21.33 0.63 -1.14
CA ASN A 437 20.99 1.78 -1.97
C ASN A 437 19.71 2.49 -1.51
N TYR A 438 19.39 2.46 -0.22
CA TYR A 438 18.08 2.87 0.31
C TYR A 438 17.66 4.31 -0.02
N LYS A 439 18.60 5.22 -0.28
CA LYS A 439 18.33 6.62 -0.70
C LYS A 439 17.83 6.72 -2.15
N LYS A 440 18.15 5.73 -2.99
CA LYS A 440 17.83 5.65 -4.42
C LYS A 440 16.84 4.52 -4.73
N ARG A 441 16.05 4.09 -3.74
CA ARG A 441 15.06 3.01 -3.88
C ARG A 441 13.73 3.46 -3.32
N ASN A 442 12.67 3.18 -4.08
CA ASN A 442 11.32 3.44 -3.64
C ASN A 442 10.91 2.42 -2.57
N LYS A 443 10.32 2.94 -1.49
CA LYS A 443 9.89 2.18 -0.30
C LYS A 443 8.40 2.39 -0.05
N TRP A 444 7.97 3.64 -0.14
CA TRP A 444 6.60 4.08 0.05
C TRP A 444 5.93 4.33 -1.29
N TYR A 445 5.28 3.29 -1.83
CA TYR A 445 4.48 3.40 -3.04
C TYR A 445 3.04 3.76 -2.71
N THR A 446 2.43 4.57 -3.58
CA THR A 446 1.00 4.86 -3.59
C THR A 446 0.46 4.70 -5.01
N ALA A 447 -0.85 4.64 -5.18
CA ALA A 447 -1.47 4.59 -6.51
C ALA A 447 -1.06 5.81 -7.39
N GLU A 448 -0.77 6.95 -6.77
CA GLU A 448 -0.42 8.21 -7.44
C GLU A 448 1.11 8.39 -7.64
N GLY A 449 1.92 7.43 -7.21
CA GLY A 449 3.38 7.44 -7.33
C GLY A 449 4.10 7.31 -5.98
N PRO A 450 5.40 6.96 -6.01
CA PRO A 450 6.18 6.77 -4.81
C PRO A 450 6.53 8.11 -4.13
N TYR A 451 6.54 8.11 -2.80
CA TYR A 451 7.04 9.20 -1.98
C TYR A 451 8.48 8.92 -1.52
N ASN A 452 9.34 9.91 -1.70
CA ASN A 452 10.76 9.84 -1.36
C ASN A 452 11.15 10.99 -0.45
N LYS A 453 12.20 10.76 0.34
CA LYS A 453 12.79 11.80 1.17
C LYS A 453 13.25 12.96 0.28
N MET A 454 12.82 14.18 0.60
CA MET A 454 13.19 15.38 -0.16
C MET A 454 14.38 16.08 0.46
N ALA A 455 15.08 16.87 -0.36
CA ALA A 455 16.15 17.76 0.11
C ALA A 455 15.59 18.75 1.13
N THR A 456 16.39 19.17 2.10
CA THR A 456 15.99 20.15 3.14
C THR A 456 15.71 21.54 2.55
N THR A 457 16.21 21.82 1.34
CA THR A 457 16.07 23.08 0.59
C THR A 457 14.83 23.12 -0.31
N ILE A 458 13.74 22.52 0.14
CA ILE A 458 12.44 22.57 -0.51
C ILE A 458 11.40 23.23 0.41
N GLU A 459 10.29 23.68 -0.17
CA GLU A 459 9.15 24.18 0.60
C GLU A 459 7.83 23.62 0.04
N PRO A 460 6.86 23.19 0.90
CA PRO A 460 6.95 23.17 2.35
C PRO A 460 7.82 22.01 2.87
N MET A 461 8.82 22.33 3.70
CA MET A 461 9.59 21.37 4.49
C MET A 461 9.14 21.50 5.96
N PRO A 462 8.66 20.42 6.60
CA PRO A 462 8.24 20.49 8.00
C PRO A 462 9.43 20.75 8.94
N ALA A 463 9.17 21.36 10.10
CA ALA A 463 10.18 21.61 11.13
C ALA A 463 10.85 20.31 11.64
N SER A 464 10.16 19.17 11.54
CA SER A 464 10.72 17.85 11.85
C SER A 464 11.82 17.41 10.87
N GLY A 465 11.96 18.09 9.73
CA GLY A 465 12.79 17.70 8.60
C GLY A 465 12.25 16.49 7.84
N ARG A 466 11.13 15.88 8.23
CA ARG A 466 10.57 14.64 7.64
C ARG A 466 9.72 14.90 6.40
N GLY A 467 10.17 15.78 5.51
CA GLY A 467 9.49 16.08 4.25
C GLY A 467 9.72 15.01 3.18
N TYR A 468 8.63 14.47 2.65
CA TYR A 468 8.60 13.51 1.55
C TYR A 468 7.81 14.07 0.37
N GLY A 469 8.21 13.73 -0.84
CA GLY A 469 7.61 14.21 -2.07
C GLY A 469 7.87 13.24 -3.21
N ARG A 470 7.21 13.46 -4.34
CA ARG A 470 7.38 12.61 -5.52
C ARG A 470 8.61 13.07 -6.29
N ASN A 471 9.69 12.29 -6.23
CA ASN A 471 10.91 12.58 -6.98
C ASN A 471 10.86 11.89 -8.34
N LEU A 472 10.68 12.68 -9.40
CA LEU A 472 10.57 12.22 -10.78
C LEU A 472 11.72 11.30 -11.25
N LEU A 473 12.94 11.52 -10.77
CA LEU A 473 14.09 10.66 -11.10
C LEU A 473 14.03 9.28 -10.44
N LEU A 474 13.33 9.15 -9.32
CA LEU A 474 13.12 7.86 -8.65
C LEU A 474 11.87 7.15 -9.17
N VAL A 475 10.90 7.87 -9.74
CA VAL A 475 9.72 7.23 -10.36
C VAL A 475 10.12 6.33 -11.52
N LYS A 476 11.13 6.71 -12.33
CA LYS A 476 11.56 5.97 -13.54
C LYS A 476 12.37 4.69 -13.29
N GLU A 477 12.66 4.30 -12.04
CA GLU A 477 13.20 2.96 -11.69
C GLU A 477 14.34 2.39 -12.59
N ASP A 478 15.24 3.22 -13.13
CA ASP A 478 16.28 2.83 -14.09
C ASP A 478 17.11 1.61 -13.66
N ARG A 479 17.43 1.54 -12.37
CA ARG A 479 18.24 0.44 -11.84
C ARG A 479 17.47 -0.88 -11.86
N VAL A 480 16.15 -0.84 -11.66
CA VAL A 480 15.28 -2.00 -11.83
C VAL A 480 15.24 -2.42 -13.30
N MET A 481 15.24 -1.48 -14.25
CA MET A 481 15.35 -1.79 -15.69
C MET A 481 16.62 -2.57 -16.02
N LEU A 482 17.76 -2.13 -15.49
CA LEU A 482 19.03 -2.85 -15.66
C LEU A 482 18.96 -4.27 -15.09
N LEU A 483 18.45 -4.41 -13.86
CA LEU A 483 18.31 -5.71 -13.21
C LEU A 483 17.35 -6.63 -13.97
N TYR A 484 16.22 -6.11 -14.45
CA TYR A 484 15.28 -6.85 -15.29
C TYR A 484 15.96 -7.35 -16.55
N ASN A 485 16.74 -6.51 -17.24
CA ASN A 485 17.46 -6.93 -18.44
C ASN A 485 18.49 -8.04 -18.18
N GLN A 486 19.07 -8.09 -17.00
CA GLN A 486 20.04 -9.13 -16.60
C GLN A 486 19.40 -10.43 -16.12
N THR A 487 18.23 -10.35 -15.49
CA THR A 487 17.69 -11.46 -14.68
C THR A 487 16.32 -11.93 -15.09
N LYS A 488 15.52 -11.05 -15.72
CA LYS A 488 14.13 -11.28 -16.09
C LYS A 488 13.24 -11.69 -14.91
N GLU A 489 13.60 -11.27 -13.68
CA GLU A 489 12.75 -11.52 -12.51
C GLU A 489 11.40 -10.83 -12.65
N ARG A 490 10.35 -11.54 -12.24
CA ARG A 490 8.96 -11.08 -12.27
C ARG A 490 8.76 -9.82 -11.44
N TYR A 491 9.38 -9.77 -10.26
CA TYR A 491 9.33 -8.59 -9.41
C TYR A 491 9.80 -7.31 -10.14
N TYR A 492 10.88 -7.41 -10.94
CA TYR A 492 11.39 -6.26 -11.66
C TYR A 492 10.47 -5.86 -12.81
N GLU A 493 9.88 -6.83 -13.51
CA GLU A 493 8.81 -6.60 -14.49
C GLU A 493 7.64 -5.80 -13.87
N ASP A 494 7.16 -6.23 -12.70
CA ASP A 494 6.03 -5.61 -12.02
C ASP A 494 6.31 -4.16 -11.62
N ILE A 495 7.50 -3.90 -11.08
CA ILE A 495 7.92 -2.55 -10.68
C ILE A 495 8.06 -1.64 -11.90
N LEU A 496 8.51 -2.15 -13.03
CA LEU A 496 8.61 -1.39 -14.28
C LEU A 496 7.24 -1.04 -14.85
N HIS A 497 6.29 -2.00 -14.90
CA HIS A 497 4.91 -1.69 -15.30
C HIS A 497 4.25 -0.65 -14.37
N ASN A 498 4.50 -0.76 -13.06
CA ASN A 498 4.05 0.24 -12.11
C ASN A 498 4.71 1.62 -12.33
N SER A 499 6.01 1.65 -12.62
CA SER A 499 6.75 2.87 -12.95
C SER A 499 6.19 3.57 -14.18
N PHE A 500 6.01 2.84 -15.29
CA PHE A 500 5.41 3.38 -16.52
C PHE A 500 4.01 3.96 -16.25
N THR A 501 3.21 3.24 -15.45
CA THR A 501 1.88 3.70 -15.05
C THR A 501 1.95 4.95 -14.17
N ASN A 502 2.83 4.99 -13.18
CA ASN A 502 2.99 6.16 -12.30
C ASN A 502 3.47 7.39 -13.07
N LEU A 503 4.34 7.23 -14.06
CA LEU A 503 4.76 8.35 -14.94
C LEU A 503 3.59 8.90 -15.75
N ALA A 504 2.70 8.04 -16.27
CA ALA A 504 1.49 8.46 -16.97
C ALA A 504 0.51 9.18 -16.02
N VAL A 505 0.29 8.62 -14.82
CA VAL A 505 -0.56 9.21 -13.78
C VAL A 505 -0.05 10.60 -13.38
N PHE A 506 1.24 10.72 -13.12
CA PHE A 506 1.86 11.96 -12.67
C PHE A 506 1.81 13.06 -13.74
N ARG A 507 2.02 12.70 -15.01
CA ARG A 507 1.94 13.63 -16.15
C ARG A 507 0.50 14.13 -16.37
N GLY A 508 -0.48 13.27 -16.13
CA GLY A 508 -1.87 13.52 -16.51
C GLY A 508 -2.00 13.78 -18.01
N SER A 509 -2.69 14.86 -18.38
CA SER A 509 -2.88 15.25 -19.79
C SER A 509 -1.76 16.12 -20.36
N LYS A 510 -0.73 16.45 -19.57
CA LYS A 510 0.38 17.28 -20.05
C LYS A 510 1.30 16.46 -20.98
N PRO A 511 2.04 17.09 -21.89
CA PRO A 511 3.06 16.39 -22.68
C PRO A 511 4.37 16.16 -21.89
N TYR A 512 4.54 16.77 -20.73
CA TYR A 512 5.78 16.79 -19.94
C TYR A 512 5.50 16.63 -18.44
N TRP A 513 6.55 16.30 -17.69
CA TRP A 513 6.50 16.10 -16.24
C TRP A 513 6.98 17.36 -15.50
N GLU A 514 6.18 17.81 -14.53
CA GLU A 514 6.49 18.99 -13.71
C GLU A 514 6.95 18.58 -12.32
N THR A 515 8.00 19.22 -11.81
CA THR A 515 8.36 19.13 -10.40
C THR A 515 7.30 19.83 -9.55
N GLU A 516 6.73 19.12 -8.56
CA GLU A 516 5.64 19.61 -7.72
C GLU A 516 6.09 20.31 -6.44
N VAL A 517 7.40 20.29 -6.16
CA VAL A 517 8.00 20.92 -4.99
C VAL A 517 8.80 22.15 -5.38
N THR A 518 8.62 23.25 -4.65
CA THR A 518 9.46 24.43 -4.82
C THR A 518 10.83 24.18 -4.21
N SER A 519 11.89 24.53 -4.94
CA SER A 519 13.25 24.60 -4.41
C SER A 519 13.53 26.01 -3.89
N THR A 520 13.94 26.14 -2.63
CA THR A 520 14.31 27.44 -2.04
C THR A 520 15.57 28.01 -2.69
N TYR A 521 16.51 27.14 -3.09
CA TYR A 521 17.69 27.52 -3.86
C TYR A 521 17.33 28.17 -5.20
N LEU A 522 16.46 27.52 -6.00
CA LEU A 522 16.05 28.07 -7.30
C LEU A 522 15.20 29.34 -7.13
N THR A 523 14.38 29.38 -6.07
CA THR A 523 13.58 30.58 -5.73
C THR A 523 14.48 31.77 -5.44
N HIS A 524 15.55 31.60 -4.65
CA HIS A 524 16.51 32.68 -4.37
C HIS A 524 17.26 33.15 -5.63
N LEU A 525 17.58 32.24 -6.54
CA LEU A 525 18.31 32.60 -7.76
C LEU A 525 17.46 33.27 -8.83
N TYR A 526 16.21 32.84 -8.98
CA TYR A 526 15.40 33.15 -10.17
C TYR A 526 13.97 33.61 -9.85
N ASN A 527 13.57 33.64 -8.57
CA ASN A 527 12.26 34.10 -8.13
C ASN A 527 11.08 33.37 -8.84
N PHE A 528 11.17 32.04 -8.96
CA PHE A 528 10.06 31.20 -9.40
C PHE A 528 9.83 30.04 -8.44
N THR A 529 8.63 29.48 -8.50
CA THR A 529 8.14 28.42 -7.62
C THR A 529 7.62 27.23 -8.42
N ALA A 530 7.33 26.10 -7.74
CA ALA A 530 6.64 24.98 -8.36
C ALA A 530 5.19 25.34 -8.77
N PRO A 531 4.63 24.70 -9.82
CA PRO A 531 5.30 23.68 -10.63
C PRO A 531 6.25 24.27 -11.70
N PHE A 532 7.30 23.52 -12.02
CA PHE A 532 8.24 23.85 -13.10
C PHE A 532 8.73 22.58 -13.79
N VAL A 533 9.14 22.71 -15.05
CA VAL A 533 9.80 21.64 -15.80
C VAL A 533 11.29 21.69 -15.52
N ASP A 534 11.85 20.60 -15.05
CA ASP A 534 13.30 20.36 -15.05
C ASP A 534 13.65 19.58 -16.32
N THR A 535 14.52 20.15 -17.15
CA THR A 535 14.90 19.56 -18.44
C THR A 535 15.67 18.25 -18.28
N ARG A 536 16.49 18.07 -17.22
CA ARG A 536 17.19 16.81 -16.98
C ARG A 536 16.22 15.73 -16.53
N PHE A 537 15.22 16.07 -15.72
CA PHE A 537 14.21 15.09 -15.32
C PHE A 537 13.39 14.59 -16.50
N ASN A 538 12.96 15.50 -17.38
CA ASN A 538 12.16 15.16 -18.55
C ASN A 538 12.96 14.41 -19.61
N GLU A 539 14.22 14.77 -19.83
CA GLU A 539 15.14 13.99 -20.68
C GLU A 539 15.23 12.55 -20.19
N GLN A 540 15.53 12.38 -18.91
CA GLN A 540 15.73 11.07 -18.31
C GLN A 540 14.47 10.21 -18.32
N ILE A 541 13.30 10.81 -18.09
CA ILE A 541 12.01 10.13 -18.22
C ILE A 541 11.73 9.75 -19.67
N ALA A 542 11.96 10.66 -20.63
CA ALA A 542 11.74 10.40 -22.04
C ALA A 542 12.63 9.24 -22.53
N LEU A 543 13.90 9.19 -22.13
CA LEU A 543 14.80 8.09 -22.43
C LEU A 543 14.38 6.78 -21.75
N PHE A 544 13.93 6.83 -20.50
CA PHE A 544 13.41 5.65 -19.80
C PHE A 544 12.18 5.06 -20.51
N LEU A 545 11.22 5.90 -20.87
CA LEU A 545 10.01 5.47 -21.60
C LEU A 545 10.35 4.95 -23.00
N TYR A 546 11.28 5.60 -23.70
CA TYR A 546 11.71 5.18 -25.03
C TYR A 546 12.42 3.82 -25.01
N ASN A 547 13.43 3.67 -24.15
CA ASN A 547 14.21 2.43 -24.08
C ASN A 547 13.40 1.30 -23.43
N GLY A 548 12.69 1.61 -22.34
CA GLY A 548 11.83 0.66 -21.64
C GLY A 548 10.65 0.23 -22.49
N GLY A 549 9.96 1.17 -23.13
CA GLY A 549 8.87 0.87 -24.04
C GLY A 549 9.30 0.00 -25.21
N LYS A 550 10.49 0.22 -25.80
CA LYS A 550 11.06 -0.71 -26.80
C LYS A 550 11.30 -2.10 -26.23
N ALA A 551 11.90 -2.20 -25.05
CA ALA A 551 12.19 -3.49 -24.42
C ALA A 551 10.93 -4.30 -24.08
N PHE A 552 9.81 -3.60 -23.83
CA PHE A 552 8.50 -4.18 -23.50
C PHE A 552 7.51 -4.18 -24.68
N ASN A 553 7.95 -3.82 -25.89
CA ASN A 553 7.12 -3.72 -27.09
C ASN A 553 5.86 -2.84 -26.93
N HIS A 554 5.96 -1.76 -26.17
CA HIS A 554 4.89 -0.78 -26.01
C HIS A 554 4.68 0.00 -27.30
N LYS A 555 3.42 0.19 -27.73
CA LYS A 555 3.11 0.91 -28.98
C LYS A 555 3.40 2.42 -28.90
N ASP A 556 3.38 2.97 -27.71
CA ASP A 556 3.54 4.39 -27.37
C ASP A 556 4.95 4.73 -26.87
N TYR A 557 5.93 3.84 -27.03
CA TYR A 557 7.29 4.00 -26.50
C TYR A 557 7.94 5.34 -26.88
N ASN A 558 7.67 5.85 -28.09
CA ASN A 558 8.26 7.08 -28.60
C ASN A 558 7.42 8.34 -28.33
N GLU A 559 6.26 8.22 -27.69
CA GLU A 559 5.40 9.37 -27.36
C GLU A 559 6.11 10.33 -26.40
N GLY A 560 6.74 9.81 -25.34
CA GLY A 560 7.51 10.61 -24.38
C GLY A 560 8.67 11.36 -25.03
N LEU A 561 9.39 10.71 -25.95
CA LEU A 561 10.47 11.31 -26.74
C LEU A 561 9.93 12.45 -27.62
N ARG A 562 8.86 12.20 -28.38
CA ARG A 562 8.23 13.21 -29.24
C ARG A 562 7.75 14.41 -28.44
N ASN A 563 7.05 14.16 -27.34
CA ASN A 563 6.47 15.21 -26.52
C ASN A 563 7.55 16.12 -25.91
N TYR A 564 8.64 15.54 -25.41
CA TYR A 564 9.73 16.31 -24.85
C TYR A 564 10.54 17.06 -25.92
N ALA A 565 10.85 16.42 -27.06
CA ALA A 565 11.50 17.09 -28.18
C ALA A 565 10.67 18.28 -28.70
N ASN A 566 9.35 18.10 -28.82
CA ASN A 566 8.41 19.18 -29.18
C ASN A 566 8.41 20.30 -28.14
N LEU A 567 8.50 19.99 -26.85
CA LEU A 567 8.60 21.01 -25.80
C LEU A 567 9.87 21.87 -26.00
N LEU A 568 11.02 21.26 -26.28
CA LEU A 568 12.27 21.98 -26.51
C LEU A 568 12.18 22.91 -27.73
N VAL A 569 11.64 22.41 -28.85
CA VAL A 569 11.37 23.21 -30.06
C VAL A 569 10.41 24.37 -29.75
N GLN A 570 9.37 24.11 -28.95
CA GLN A 570 8.40 25.15 -28.57
C GLN A 570 9.03 26.24 -27.69
N GLN A 571 10.00 25.92 -26.81
CA GLN A 571 10.68 26.95 -26.03
C GLN A 571 11.45 27.92 -26.93
N HIS A 572 12.11 27.42 -27.98
CA HIS A 572 12.72 28.27 -28.99
C HIS A 572 11.69 29.17 -29.69
N ARG A 573 10.58 28.59 -30.19
CA ARG A 573 9.50 29.36 -30.87
C ARG A 573 8.88 30.43 -29.99
N LYS A 574 8.81 30.21 -28.67
CA LYS A 574 8.29 31.17 -27.69
C LYS A 574 9.32 32.22 -27.25
N GLY A 575 10.55 32.17 -27.76
CA GLY A 575 11.63 33.07 -27.33
C GLY A 575 12.17 32.78 -25.92
N ASN A 576 11.80 31.63 -25.34
CA ASN A 576 12.21 31.17 -24.00
C ASN A 576 13.58 30.47 -24.04
N VAL A 577 14.49 31.02 -24.83
CA VAL A 577 15.88 30.56 -24.97
C VAL A 577 16.84 31.73 -24.75
N ASN A 578 18.09 31.43 -24.43
CA ASN A 578 19.16 32.42 -24.31
C ASN A 578 19.84 32.55 -25.68
N PHE A 579 19.50 33.58 -26.45
CA PHE A 579 20.03 33.80 -27.80
C PHE A 579 21.46 34.36 -27.79
N LEU A 580 22.33 33.78 -28.60
CA LEU A 580 23.61 34.37 -29.03
C LEU A 580 23.47 35.04 -30.40
N SER A 581 22.66 34.43 -31.28
CA SER A 581 22.24 34.96 -32.58
C SER A 581 20.90 34.32 -32.98
N PRO A 582 20.24 34.74 -34.06
CA PRO A 582 19.01 34.10 -34.53
C PRO A 582 19.12 32.59 -34.80
N THR A 583 20.34 32.08 -35.05
CA THR A 583 20.61 30.67 -35.38
C THR A 583 21.47 29.96 -34.34
N ALA A 584 21.72 30.58 -33.17
CA ALA A 584 22.52 29.99 -32.10
C ALA A 584 21.95 30.43 -30.74
N TYR A 585 21.48 29.48 -29.95
CA TYR A 585 20.88 29.74 -28.64
C TYR A 585 21.07 28.56 -27.68
N TYR A 586 20.85 28.83 -26.39
CA TYR A 586 20.82 27.83 -25.33
C TYR A 586 19.43 27.66 -24.74
N ILE A 587 19.12 26.42 -24.37
CA ILE A 587 17.90 26.08 -23.64
C ILE A 587 18.17 26.19 -22.14
N PRO A 588 17.34 26.93 -21.36
CA PRO A 588 17.46 27.00 -19.91
C PRO A 588 17.20 25.66 -19.21
N ASP A 589 17.79 25.46 -18.03
CA ASP A 589 17.61 24.23 -17.24
C ASP A 589 16.15 24.02 -16.78
N TYR A 590 15.45 25.12 -16.47
CA TYR A 590 14.12 25.08 -15.89
C TYR A 590 13.12 25.93 -16.68
N PHE A 591 11.90 25.41 -16.85
CA PHE A 591 10.76 26.15 -17.40
C PHE A 591 9.66 26.30 -16.33
N PRO A 592 9.58 27.47 -15.67
CA PRO A 592 8.52 27.73 -14.70
C PRO A 592 7.14 27.74 -15.38
N ALA A 593 6.13 27.11 -14.76
CA ALA A 593 4.79 27.06 -15.36
C ALA A 593 4.00 28.38 -15.20
N LYS A 594 4.38 29.21 -14.23
CA LYS A 594 3.61 30.42 -13.80
C LYS A 594 4.40 31.72 -13.86
N SER A 595 5.61 31.73 -14.42
CA SER A 595 6.42 32.94 -14.61
C SER A 595 7.25 32.85 -15.89
N GLN A 596 7.58 34.01 -16.47
CA GLN A 596 8.48 34.11 -17.60
C GLN A 596 9.87 34.52 -17.10
N VAL A 597 10.60 33.55 -16.54
CA VAL A 597 11.98 33.75 -16.09
C VAL A 597 12.89 32.84 -16.89
N LYS A 598 13.99 33.39 -17.41
CA LYS A 598 15.07 32.61 -18.03
C LYS A 598 16.06 32.22 -16.94
N THR A 599 16.25 30.92 -16.74
CA THR A 599 17.26 30.41 -15.81
C THR A 599 18.61 30.27 -16.50
N HIS A 600 19.63 29.92 -15.71
CA HIS A 600 20.88 29.41 -16.26
C HIS A 600 20.65 28.20 -17.18
N THR A 601 21.68 27.95 -18.00
CA THR A 601 21.89 26.72 -18.74
C THR A 601 23.13 26.03 -18.18
N SER A 602 22.99 24.78 -17.74
CA SER A 602 24.10 23.90 -17.40
C SER A 602 24.52 23.09 -18.60
N MET A 603 25.82 22.78 -18.74
CA MET A 603 26.34 22.05 -19.91
C MET A 603 25.66 20.67 -20.05
N ASN A 604 25.51 19.92 -18.96
CA ASN A 604 24.87 18.60 -18.99
C ASN A 604 23.38 18.67 -19.43
N HIS A 605 22.60 19.64 -18.94
CA HIS A 605 21.22 19.86 -19.37
C HIS A 605 21.14 20.23 -20.86
N LEU A 606 22.07 21.08 -21.32
CA LEU A 606 22.13 21.52 -22.70
C LEU A 606 22.45 20.37 -23.66
N LEU A 607 23.48 19.58 -23.34
CA LEU A 607 23.87 18.41 -24.13
C LEU A 607 22.76 17.36 -24.12
N GLY A 608 22.13 17.12 -22.97
CA GLY A 608 20.99 16.20 -22.85
C GLY A 608 19.81 16.60 -23.74
N GLY A 609 19.41 17.88 -23.71
CA GLY A 609 18.36 18.41 -24.57
C GLY A 609 18.70 18.31 -26.06
N MET A 610 19.94 18.63 -26.44
CA MET A 610 20.43 18.45 -27.82
C MET A 610 20.39 16.98 -28.25
N ASN A 611 20.82 16.06 -27.38
CA ASN A 611 20.83 14.63 -27.66
C ASN A 611 19.42 14.05 -27.82
N ILE A 612 18.43 14.59 -27.10
CA ILE A 612 17.01 14.28 -27.31
C ILE A 612 16.54 14.74 -28.69
N LEU A 613 16.89 15.95 -29.10
CA LEU A 613 16.52 16.47 -30.43
C LEU A 613 17.15 15.63 -31.55
N LEU A 614 18.42 15.24 -31.42
CA LEU A 614 19.07 14.35 -32.38
C LEU A 614 18.43 12.96 -32.41
N LEU A 615 18.08 12.40 -31.25
CA LEU A 615 17.37 11.11 -31.17
C LEU A 615 15.98 11.21 -31.81
N ALA A 616 15.24 12.30 -31.57
CA ALA A 616 13.93 12.54 -32.17
C ALA A 616 14.03 12.74 -33.69
N PHE A 617 15.09 13.39 -34.18
CA PHE A 617 15.37 13.46 -35.62
C PHE A 617 15.60 12.07 -36.22
N GLN A 618 16.44 11.25 -35.61
CA GLN A 618 16.70 9.88 -36.07
C GLN A 618 15.43 9.01 -36.05
N GLU A 619 14.58 9.17 -35.04
CA GLU A 619 13.35 8.40 -34.87
C GLU A 619 12.22 8.85 -35.80
N PHE A 620 12.04 10.16 -36.01
CA PHE A 620 10.87 10.72 -36.69
C PHE A 620 11.16 11.37 -38.05
N ASN A 621 12.44 11.56 -38.40
CA ASN A 621 12.90 12.21 -39.62
C ASN A 621 12.30 13.61 -39.85
N ASP A 622 11.96 14.33 -38.77
CA ASP A 622 11.44 15.70 -38.84
C ASP A 622 12.61 16.71 -38.72
N PRO A 623 12.87 17.52 -39.77
CA PRO A 623 14.03 18.41 -39.82
C PRO A 623 14.01 19.48 -38.73
N VAL A 624 12.85 19.79 -38.13
CA VAL A 624 12.76 20.80 -37.05
C VAL A 624 13.64 20.43 -35.86
N TYR A 625 13.78 19.12 -35.56
CA TYR A 625 14.61 18.68 -34.45
C TYR A 625 16.10 18.85 -34.77
N LEU A 626 16.52 18.52 -35.98
CA LEU A 626 17.91 18.70 -36.42
C LEU A 626 18.31 20.18 -36.50
N GLU A 627 17.40 21.04 -36.94
CA GLU A 627 17.59 22.50 -36.95
C GLU A 627 17.86 23.02 -35.54
N ASN A 628 17.02 22.64 -34.58
CA ASN A 628 17.14 23.07 -33.19
C ASN A 628 18.40 22.49 -32.52
N ALA A 629 18.73 21.22 -32.78
CA ALA A 629 19.99 20.63 -32.30
C ALA A 629 21.21 21.34 -32.89
N SER A 630 21.16 21.69 -34.18
CA SER A 630 22.22 22.41 -34.87
C SER A 630 22.43 23.81 -34.31
N ALA A 631 21.36 24.49 -33.89
CA ALA A 631 21.46 25.81 -33.26
C ALA A 631 22.15 25.74 -31.88
N ILE A 632 21.89 24.68 -31.10
CA ILE A 632 22.58 24.43 -29.83
C ILE A 632 24.06 24.11 -30.05
N GLU A 633 24.38 23.20 -30.98
CA GLU A 633 25.77 22.90 -31.34
C GLU A 633 26.52 24.16 -31.77
N LYS A 634 25.91 24.97 -32.64
CA LYS A 634 26.50 26.23 -33.10
C LYS A 634 26.76 27.19 -31.95
N ALA A 635 25.85 27.26 -30.97
CA ALA A 635 26.04 28.08 -29.78
C ALA A 635 27.20 27.56 -28.91
N ILE A 636 27.32 26.25 -28.70
CA ILE A 636 28.45 25.65 -27.97
C ILE A 636 29.77 25.95 -28.70
N ARG A 637 29.80 25.80 -30.02
CA ARG A 637 30.98 26.09 -30.85
C ARG A 637 31.40 27.56 -30.80
N PHE A 638 30.45 28.49 -30.78
CA PHE A 638 30.76 29.92 -30.68
C PHE A 638 31.41 30.31 -29.35
N GLU A 639 30.94 29.73 -28.24
CA GLU A 639 31.45 30.04 -26.91
C GLU A 639 32.35 28.92 -26.33
N GLU A 640 32.89 28.02 -27.16
CA GLU A 640 33.66 26.83 -26.73
C GLU A 640 34.78 27.20 -25.75
N LYS A 641 35.56 28.23 -26.11
CA LYS A 641 36.67 28.71 -25.27
C LYS A 641 36.21 29.29 -23.94
N ASN A 642 34.98 29.80 -23.86
CA ASN A 642 34.42 30.35 -22.63
C ASN A 642 33.89 29.24 -21.71
N TRP A 643 33.43 28.13 -22.29
CA TRP A 643 33.00 26.94 -21.54
C TRP A 643 34.16 26.20 -20.88
N THR A 644 35.35 26.24 -21.47
CA THR A 644 36.53 25.55 -20.95
C THR A 644 37.34 26.46 -20.03
N ARG A 645 37.60 26.00 -18.81
CA ARG A 645 38.45 26.66 -17.82
C ARG A 645 39.93 26.49 -18.18
N SER A 646 40.78 27.33 -17.60
CA SER A 646 42.25 27.27 -17.80
C SER A 646 42.87 25.93 -17.39
N ASN A 647 42.25 25.20 -16.48
CA ASN A 647 42.68 23.86 -16.04
C ASN A 647 42.14 22.71 -16.91
N GLY A 648 41.42 23.01 -18.00
CA GLY A 648 40.81 22.03 -18.90
C GLY A 648 39.45 21.49 -18.44
N ASP A 649 38.99 21.85 -17.24
CA ASP A 649 37.64 21.50 -16.77
C ASP A 649 36.57 22.35 -17.47
N ILE A 650 35.33 21.90 -17.44
CA ILE A 650 34.19 22.63 -18.02
C ILE A 650 33.52 23.47 -16.93
N TRP A 651 32.99 24.64 -17.26
CA TRP A 651 32.10 25.38 -16.36
C TRP A 651 30.77 24.67 -16.19
N TYR A 652 30.26 24.58 -14.95
CA TYR A 652 28.97 23.96 -14.67
C TYR A 652 27.84 24.63 -15.45
N LYS A 653 27.74 25.95 -15.32
CA LYS A 653 26.62 26.73 -15.85
C LYS A 653 27.02 28.06 -16.47
N ARG A 654 26.15 28.52 -17.36
CA ARG A 654 26.12 29.86 -17.95
C ARG A 654 24.83 30.56 -17.55
N ALA A 655 24.94 31.71 -16.89
CA ALA A 655 23.80 32.54 -16.51
C ALA A 655 23.17 33.25 -17.73
N PRO A 656 21.92 33.74 -17.62
CA PRO A 656 21.25 34.46 -18.72
C PRO A 656 22.03 35.67 -19.24
N ASN A 657 22.78 36.35 -18.37
CA ASN A 657 23.63 37.49 -18.71
C ASN A 657 24.96 37.11 -19.40
N GLY A 658 25.21 35.82 -19.64
CA GLY A 658 26.43 35.32 -20.29
C GLY A 658 27.57 34.94 -19.36
N GLN A 659 27.43 35.10 -18.04
CA GLN A 659 28.48 34.75 -17.09
C GLN A 659 28.59 33.23 -16.87
N PHE A 660 29.80 32.69 -16.97
CA PHE A 660 30.13 31.30 -16.69
C PHE A 660 30.56 31.12 -15.23
N SER A 661 30.05 30.09 -14.55
CA SER A 661 30.32 29.87 -13.12
C SER A 661 30.02 28.44 -12.67
N GLY A 662 30.44 28.11 -11.43
CA GLY A 662 30.15 26.83 -10.78
C GLY A 662 31.07 25.69 -11.22
N THR A 663 31.38 24.81 -10.27
CA THR A 663 32.20 23.61 -10.49
C THR A 663 31.38 22.52 -11.14
N ASP A 664 31.86 22.00 -12.26
CA ASP A 664 31.16 20.97 -13.02
C ASP A 664 31.17 19.61 -12.31
N TYR A 665 30.22 18.77 -12.68
CA TYR A 665 30.18 17.39 -12.23
C TYR A 665 31.45 16.65 -12.65
N VAL A 666 31.88 15.71 -11.81
CA VAL A 666 33.14 15.00 -12.03
C VAL A 666 33.08 14.22 -13.35
N HIS A 667 32.07 13.37 -13.53
CA HIS A 667 31.98 12.46 -14.69
C HIS A 667 30.84 12.79 -15.66
N LEU A 668 29.72 13.30 -15.16
CA LEU A 668 28.47 13.44 -15.92
C LEU A 668 28.63 14.20 -17.25
N THR A 669 29.25 15.38 -17.23
CA THR A 669 29.41 16.18 -18.44
C THR A 669 30.28 15.49 -19.49
N LEU A 670 31.27 14.68 -19.08
CA LEU A 670 32.07 13.88 -20.02
C LEU A 670 31.23 12.78 -20.68
N GLU A 671 30.32 12.13 -19.93
CA GLU A 671 29.38 11.15 -20.49
C GLU A 671 28.48 11.79 -21.55
N ASP A 672 27.88 12.94 -21.24
CA ASP A 672 26.99 13.65 -22.16
C ASP A 672 27.74 14.17 -23.40
N LEU A 673 29.01 14.59 -23.26
CA LEU A 673 29.87 14.99 -24.38
C LEU A 673 30.18 13.80 -25.30
N ILE A 674 30.48 12.64 -24.75
CA ILE A 674 30.73 11.41 -25.53
C ILE A 674 29.48 11.03 -26.33
N HIS A 675 28.29 11.05 -25.69
CA HIS A 675 27.04 10.79 -26.39
C HIS A 675 26.74 11.82 -27.48
N SER A 676 27.05 13.08 -27.24
CA SER A 676 26.89 14.15 -28.23
C SER A 676 27.79 13.93 -29.43
N TYR A 677 29.06 13.58 -29.21
CA TYR A 677 29.99 13.24 -30.29
C TYR A 677 29.50 12.03 -31.08
N GLU A 678 29.07 10.97 -30.40
CA GLU A 678 28.55 9.74 -31.02
C GLU A 678 27.36 10.05 -31.95
N LYS A 679 26.38 10.82 -31.47
CA LYS A 679 25.19 11.20 -32.26
C LYS A 679 25.52 12.10 -33.43
N TRP A 680 26.35 13.12 -33.22
CA TRP A 680 26.73 14.01 -34.32
C TRP A 680 27.58 13.30 -35.37
N SER A 681 28.47 12.38 -34.98
CA SER A 681 29.29 11.62 -35.93
C SER A 681 28.44 10.77 -36.88
N GLN A 682 27.26 10.33 -36.44
CA GLN A 682 26.30 9.57 -37.26
C GLN A 682 25.47 10.46 -38.21
N ILE A 683 25.34 11.76 -37.92
CA ILE A 683 24.43 12.68 -38.64
C ILE A 683 25.23 13.67 -39.50
N ASP A 684 26.20 14.35 -38.91
CA ASP A 684 27.09 15.32 -39.54
C ASP A 684 28.43 15.38 -38.77
N GLN A 685 29.43 14.68 -39.31
CA GLN A 685 30.77 14.60 -38.72
C GLN A 685 31.41 15.98 -38.49
N SER A 686 31.06 17.00 -39.28
CA SER A 686 31.64 18.35 -39.14
C SER A 686 31.25 18.99 -37.82
N LYS A 687 30.05 18.68 -37.32
CA LYS A 687 29.47 19.17 -36.06
C LYS A 687 30.00 18.41 -34.85
N ALA A 688 30.53 17.20 -35.02
CA ALA A 688 31.13 16.42 -33.94
C ALA A 688 32.45 17.03 -33.40
N LYS A 689 33.15 17.83 -34.22
CA LYS A 689 34.51 18.34 -33.91
C LYS A 689 34.60 19.18 -32.63
N VAL A 690 33.56 19.94 -32.30
CA VAL A 690 33.54 20.74 -31.05
C VAL A 690 33.51 19.82 -29.82
N PHE A 691 32.70 18.78 -29.86
CA PHE A 691 32.57 17.81 -28.77
C PHE A 691 33.85 17.01 -28.59
N GLU A 692 34.53 16.61 -29.67
CA GLU A 692 35.84 15.96 -29.58
C GLU A 692 36.86 16.80 -28.80
N ARG A 693 36.94 18.12 -29.06
CA ARG A 693 37.85 19.02 -28.36
C ARG A 693 37.48 19.16 -26.89
N MET A 694 36.19 19.27 -26.59
CA MET A 694 35.69 19.34 -25.21
C MET A 694 35.91 18.02 -24.44
N ILE A 695 35.75 16.87 -25.09
CA ILE A 695 36.08 15.53 -24.54
C ILE A 695 37.57 15.49 -24.17
N LYS A 696 38.46 15.86 -25.10
CA LYS A 696 39.91 15.91 -24.85
C LYS A 696 40.25 16.81 -23.66
N SER A 697 39.61 17.97 -23.57
CA SER A 697 39.79 18.90 -22.45
C SER A 697 39.36 18.29 -21.11
N LYS A 698 38.10 17.86 -21.02
CA LYS A 698 37.52 17.34 -19.76
C LYS A 698 38.19 16.04 -19.34
N ALA A 699 38.42 15.11 -20.26
CA ALA A 699 39.13 13.86 -19.98
C ALA A 699 40.58 14.12 -19.56
N GLY A 700 41.26 15.09 -20.19
CA GLY A 700 42.58 15.55 -19.80
C GLY A 700 42.61 16.13 -18.37
N TYR A 701 41.62 16.93 -18.00
CA TYR A 701 41.44 17.42 -16.62
C TYR A 701 41.23 16.27 -15.62
N LEU A 702 40.35 15.31 -15.93
CA LEU A 702 40.12 14.16 -15.04
C LEU A 702 41.37 13.29 -14.90
N ASN A 703 42.13 13.14 -15.98
CA ASN A 703 43.39 12.41 -16.00
C ASN A 703 44.47 13.10 -15.15
N SER A 704 44.68 14.40 -15.35
CA SER A 704 45.70 15.17 -14.61
C SER A 704 45.38 15.27 -13.12
N THR A 705 44.10 15.28 -12.77
CA THR A 705 43.62 15.29 -11.38
C THR A 705 43.35 13.90 -10.80
N LYS A 706 43.59 12.82 -11.57
CA LYS A 706 43.38 11.41 -11.18
C LYS A 706 41.99 11.12 -10.60
N LYS A 707 40.95 11.76 -11.15
CA LYS A 707 39.56 11.65 -10.67
C LYS A 707 38.84 10.39 -11.18
N GLY A 708 39.53 9.49 -11.87
CA GLY A 708 38.96 8.24 -12.37
C GLY A 708 37.87 8.45 -13.42
N TYR A 709 37.06 7.43 -13.65
CA TYR A 709 36.04 7.39 -14.71
C TYR A 709 34.91 6.42 -14.38
N THR A 710 33.77 6.57 -15.03
CA THR A 710 32.66 5.61 -14.93
C THR A 710 32.77 4.52 -15.99
N THR A 711 32.10 3.39 -15.77
CA THR A 711 31.95 2.34 -16.80
C THR A 711 31.32 2.91 -18.08
N LYS A 712 30.37 3.86 -17.97
CA LYS A 712 29.81 4.58 -19.12
C LYS A 712 30.85 5.36 -19.91
N ILE A 713 31.75 6.08 -19.25
CA ILE A 713 32.85 6.80 -19.93
C ILE A 713 33.76 5.80 -20.65
N LYS A 714 34.14 4.71 -19.97
CA LYS A 714 35.03 3.69 -20.54
C LYS A 714 34.43 3.06 -21.80
N GLU A 715 33.19 2.60 -21.71
CA GLU A 715 32.49 1.99 -22.85
C GLU A 715 32.20 3.02 -23.94
N GLY A 716 31.81 4.24 -23.56
CA GLY A 716 31.54 5.34 -24.48
C GLY A 716 32.77 5.75 -25.29
N LEU A 717 33.90 5.97 -24.64
CA LEU A 717 35.18 6.27 -25.32
C LEU A 717 35.59 5.13 -26.27
N LYS A 718 35.34 3.88 -25.89
CA LYS A 718 35.56 2.73 -26.78
C LYS A 718 34.64 2.79 -28.01
N ARG A 719 33.34 3.09 -27.84
CA ARG A 719 32.38 3.21 -28.96
C ARG A 719 32.77 4.29 -29.95
N ILE A 720 33.34 5.40 -29.48
CA ILE A 720 33.74 6.53 -30.34
C ILE A 720 35.22 6.47 -30.78
N ASN A 721 35.90 5.33 -30.58
CA ASN A 721 37.32 5.12 -30.92
C ASN A 721 38.30 6.12 -30.27
N MET A 722 38.02 6.55 -29.03
CA MET A 722 38.86 7.47 -28.24
C MET A 722 39.30 6.85 -26.90
N SER A 723 39.52 5.53 -26.85
CA SER A 723 39.97 4.83 -25.64
C SER A 723 41.29 5.37 -25.07
N ASN A 724 42.12 6.00 -25.90
CA ASN A 724 43.35 6.68 -25.47
C ASN A 724 43.11 7.91 -24.58
N LEU A 725 41.87 8.40 -24.50
CA LEU A 725 41.47 9.49 -23.62
C LEU A 725 40.90 9.00 -22.28
N LEU A 726 40.92 7.70 -22.00
CA LEU A 726 40.40 7.17 -20.74
C LEU A 726 41.19 7.77 -19.55
N PRO A 727 40.53 8.49 -18.62
CA PRO A 727 41.23 9.11 -17.49
C PRO A 727 41.92 8.08 -16.59
N ALA A 728 43.07 8.42 -16.01
CA ALA A 728 43.66 7.61 -14.95
C ALA A 728 42.84 7.70 -13.64
N GLY A 729 42.78 6.60 -12.90
CA GLY A 729 42.16 6.52 -11.57
C GLY A 729 41.22 5.33 -11.42
N LYS A 730 40.38 5.39 -10.38
CA LYS A 730 39.42 4.32 -10.05
C LYS A 730 38.29 4.28 -11.08
N GLU A 731 37.92 3.08 -11.52
CA GLU A 731 36.66 2.85 -12.24
C GLU A 731 35.51 2.86 -11.23
N TYR A 732 34.51 3.71 -11.50
CA TYR A 732 33.25 3.76 -10.77
C TYR A 732 32.19 3.05 -11.60
N THR A 733 31.49 2.09 -11.00
CA THR A 733 30.31 1.51 -11.64
C THR A 733 29.15 2.50 -11.52
N ASP A 734 28.21 2.45 -12.45
CA ASP A 734 27.03 3.31 -12.59
C ASP A 734 26.07 3.38 -11.37
N ALA A 735 26.48 2.76 -10.27
CA ALA A 735 25.83 2.86 -8.98
C ALA A 735 26.70 3.67 -8.00
N LEU A 736 26.97 4.95 -8.29
CA LEU A 736 27.38 5.93 -7.26
C LEU A 736 26.93 7.34 -7.64
#